data_AF-A0A4R3ANW1-F1
#
_entry.id   AF-A0A4R3ANW1-F1
#
_cell.length_a   1.000
_cell.length_b   1.000
_cell.length_c   1.000
_cell.angle_alpha   90.00
_cell.angle_beta   90.00
_cell.angle_gamma   90.00
#
_symmetry.space_group_name_H-M   'P 1'
#
loop_
_entity.id
_entity.type
_entity.pdbx_description
1 polymer ?
#
loop_
_entity_poly.entity_id
_entity_poly.type
_entity_poly.pdbx_seq_one_letter_code
_entity_poly.pdbx_strand_id
1 'polypeptide(L)'
;MQIYKKLLLLFSATFMLYFSEIAINIACGPEIDPYDNQQTYFLPNLEDNSYSAFQFIPYQFLYTEQEPVLEASVNVTDWVNHLGKNVKPDDLYAVMYQSNPETIQVLKNTAILDNLPDSLRNNTFIQSLFLPKNKKELAYFHFTKEQEPVTNIAQDPWSPDERNFDEIKQFALEAESKISAHKNNSFLWLRYAYQAARLFLFAKEYEKSITVYDKYIARSKLKSPVLGWALSNYAGAVRKNGEPAKAAFLFSSVFTISPERRILAYNNFHYIQATDAEIFAYTKTKADKFNINAIIGFNNPNSTIEYLENCYKLDPANTINAVLLTREVNKIENFFIKDHTLGYNMSQWYHDENKEEIQKHLQNIRELALTMYKDKKYIQPQIGLVTAAYLSWLNAENDLAKKYLKMVEPKSLNENLKDQLRITEMLTLLTDWEKEKSLDENQLIATLKWLQEKAKKEKNMENNNSWSSFENGSYSLISKNIIQNIVVNQYLTKGDTALASLAAVKGDIFYNHGYVNDTLENNMQYSTIRFWQEDLTPKTLIQVQRYIQSPEKQTKMVQFLLEDIKKVNSNYLTELIGTAYLRELDFTNAVKTFKNLPGTYKSKEYSNWYAEETIAPNPFIVTINDYPKKIGQSSMTKLEYAARMLKYQTLIKDEQNNGKKADYYFHMANGIYQTSTYGNAWSLVSYSWSSYDNNAKPDRYWERNYKQAKTAKEWYLKARELATSLDFKAKCTFMLAKCEQKDFELKDDMRWTYYENSSENPFYKFSLHNKYFHQLKSQYSKTAFYQTAVHECTYLRDFIASK
;
A
#
# COMPACT_ATOMS: atom_id res chain seq x y z
N MET A 1 -39.85 -28.41 24.35
CA MET A 1 -39.63 -26.98 23.99
C MET A 1 -38.26 -26.43 24.39
N GLN A 2 -37.73 -26.72 25.60
CA GLN A 2 -36.40 -26.22 26.02
C GLN A 2 -35.21 -26.80 25.23
N ILE A 3 -35.24 -28.08 24.85
CA ILE A 3 -34.16 -28.71 24.07
C ILE A 3 -34.04 -28.09 22.67
N TYR A 4 -35.17 -27.80 22.04
CA TYR A 4 -35.20 -27.17 20.71
C TYR A 4 -34.62 -25.75 20.75
N LYS A 5 -34.93 -24.95 21.79
CA LYS A 5 -34.29 -23.64 21.99
C LYS A 5 -32.78 -23.72 22.18
N LYS A 6 -32.29 -24.71 22.95
CA LYS A 6 -30.84 -24.92 23.16
C LYS A 6 -30.14 -25.35 21.86
N LEU A 7 -30.74 -26.24 21.08
CA LEU A 7 -30.21 -26.67 19.78
C LEU A 7 -30.22 -25.53 18.75
N LEU A 8 -31.27 -24.69 18.74
CA LEU A 8 -31.34 -23.52 17.86
C LEU A 8 -30.28 -22.47 18.21
N LEU A 9 -30.05 -22.24 19.51
CA LEU A 9 -28.98 -21.36 20.01
C LEU A 9 -27.59 -21.90 19.65
N LEU A 10 -27.36 -23.20 19.84
CA LEU A 10 -26.10 -23.84 19.47
C LEU A 10 -25.86 -23.73 17.97
N PHE A 11 -26.87 -24.10 17.15
CA PHE A 11 -26.79 -24.00 15.69
C PHE A 11 -26.53 -22.55 15.24
N SER A 12 -27.24 -21.57 15.80
CA SER A 12 -27.06 -20.16 15.44
C SER A 12 -25.68 -19.64 15.85
N ALA A 13 -25.16 -20.05 17.01
CA ALA A 13 -23.81 -19.68 17.45
C ALA A 13 -22.72 -20.34 16.58
N THR A 14 -22.86 -21.62 16.25
CA THR A 14 -21.92 -22.32 15.36
C THR A 14 -21.99 -21.76 13.94
N PHE A 15 -23.18 -21.43 13.44
CA PHE A 15 -23.37 -20.78 12.14
C PHE A 15 -22.73 -19.39 12.14
N MET A 16 -22.98 -18.59 13.17
CA MET A 16 -22.38 -17.25 13.30
C MET A 16 -20.86 -17.32 13.40
N LEU A 17 -20.30 -18.27 14.17
CA LEU A 17 -18.86 -18.48 14.26
C LEU A 17 -18.25 -18.91 12.92
N TYR A 18 -18.87 -19.88 12.24
CA TYR A 18 -18.42 -20.38 10.94
C TYR A 18 -18.45 -19.30 9.86
N PHE A 19 -19.55 -18.53 9.77
CA PHE A 19 -19.65 -17.45 8.80
C PHE A 19 -18.83 -16.21 9.18
N SER A 20 -18.58 -15.97 10.48
CA SER A 20 -17.65 -14.92 10.91
C SER A 20 -16.21 -15.25 10.54
N GLU A 21 -15.80 -16.52 10.65
CA GLU A 21 -14.48 -16.96 10.19
C GLU A 21 -14.34 -16.83 8.67
N ILE A 22 -15.39 -17.21 7.91
CA ILE A 22 -15.43 -17.02 6.46
C ILE A 22 -15.37 -15.53 6.11
N ALA A 23 -16.14 -14.67 6.78
CA ALA A 23 -16.11 -13.23 6.55
C ALA A 23 -14.75 -12.60 6.90
N ILE A 24 -14.10 -13.05 7.98
CA ILE A 24 -12.76 -12.61 8.37
C ILE A 24 -11.70 -13.10 7.37
N ASN A 25 -11.79 -14.35 6.91
CA ASN A 25 -10.86 -14.90 5.92
C ASN A 25 -11.07 -14.31 4.51
N ILE A 26 -12.31 -13.95 4.14
CA ILE A 26 -12.61 -13.23 2.90
C ILE A 26 -12.14 -11.77 3.00
N ALA A 27 -12.23 -11.14 4.18
CA ALA A 27 -11.73 -9.78 4.42
C ALA A 27 -10.19 -9.67 4.39
N CYS A 28 -9.48 -10.79 4.52
CA CYS A 28 -8.02 -10.89 4.28
C CYS A 28 -7.71 -11.29 2.83
N GLY A 29 -8.52 -10.82 1.87
CA GLY A 29 -8.25 -10.99 0.45
C GLY A 29 -6.93 -10.33 0.03
N PRO A 30 -6.35 -10.69 -1.13
CA PRO A 30 -5.16 -10.04 -1.69
C PRO A 30 -5.52 -8.66 -2.27
N GLU A 31 -6.38 -7.91 -1.59
CA GLU A 31 -6.78 -6.57 -2.01
C GLU A 31 -5.54 -5.68 -1.97
N ILE A 32 -5.26 -5.05 -3.10
CA ILE A 32 -4.16 -4.10 -3.21
C ILE A 32 -4.54 -2.91 -2.32
N ASP A 33 -3.71 -2.65 -1.32
CA ASP A 33 -3.79 -1.42 -0.54
C ASP A 33 -3.61 -0.24 -1.51
N PRO A 34 -4.65 0.59 -1.74
CA PRO A 34 -4.59 1.69 -2.70
C PRO A 34 -3.62 2.80 -2.29
N TYR A 35 -3.36 2.94 -1.00
CA TYR A 35 -2.52 4.00 -0.47
C TYR A 35 -1.03 3.66 -0.68
N ASP A 36 -0.69 2.37 -0.62
CA ASP A 36 0.70 1.88 -0.70
C ASP A 36 1.14 1.45 -2.12
N ASN A 37 0.17 1.28 -3.04
CA ASN A 37 0.40 0.71 -4.37
C ASN A 37 -0.18 1.54 -5.53
N GLN A 38 -0.58 2.79 -5.29
CA GLN A 38 -0.99 3.70 -6.36
C GLN A 38 0.13 3.87 -7.40
N GLN A 39 -0.23 3.68 -8.68
CA GLN A 39 0.67 3.82 -9.82
C GLN A 39 0.62 5.26 -10.34
N THR A 40 1.50 6.13 -9.84
CA THR A 40 1.58 7.54 -10.26
C THR A 40 3.01 8.02 -10.43
N TYR A 41 3.22 8.93 -11.40
CA TYR A 41 4.44 9.71 -11.59
C TYR A 41 4.16 11.23 -11.64
N PHE A 42 2.94 11.64 -11.30
CA PHE A 42 2.51 13.03 -11.30
C PHE A 42 2.20 13.49 -9.88
N LEU A 43 2.91 14.54 -9.43
CA LEU A 43 2.80 15.06 -8.07
C LEU A 43 1.36 15.48 -7.77
N PRO A 44 0.74 14.98 -6.68
CA PRO A 44 -0.67 15.23 -6.38
C PRO A 44 -0.96 16.65 -5.88
N ASN A 45 0.04 17.35 -5.31
CA ASN A 45 -0.09 18.70 -4.75
C ASN A 45 0.79 19.72 -5.48
N LEU A 46 0.39 20.18 -6.66
CA LEU A 46 1.18 21.16 -7.42
C LEU A 46 1.11 22.60 -6.87
N GLU A 47 0.06 22.95 -6.12
CA GLU A 47 -0.14 24.35 -5.68
C GLU A 47 -0.71 24.53 -4.27
N ASP A 48 -1.71 23.75 -3.86
CA ASP A 48 -2.41 23.97 -2.57
C ASP A 48 -2.49 22.67 -1.75
N ASN A 49 -1.64 22.59 -0.73
CA ASN A 49 -1.60 21.44 0.18
C ASN A 49 -2.85 21.34 1.06
N SER A 50 -3.71 22.37 1.13
CA SER A 50 -4.92 22.30 1.95
C SER A 50 -5.94 21.27 1.42
N TYR A 51 -5.77 20.76 0.19
CA TYR A 51 -6.64 19.72 -0.39
C TYR A 51 -6.01 18.32 -0.41
N SER A 52 -4.95 18.07 0.36
CA SER A 52 -4.25 16.77 0.38
C SER A 52 -5.16 15.58 0.70
N ALA A 53 -6.17 15.76 1.55
CA ALA A 53 -7.15 14.72 1.86
C ALA A 53 -7.96 14.25 0.64
N PHE A 54 -8.04 15.10 -0.40
CA PHE A 54 -8.80 14.86 -1.63
C PHE A 54 -7.88 14.57 -2.81
N GLN A 55 -6.68 14.05 -2.60
CA GLN A 55 -5.90 13.46 -3.68
C GLN A 55 -6.65 12.26 -4.27
N PHE A 56 -6.42 11.96 -5.54
CA PHE A 56 -7.09 10.82 -6.16
C PHE A 56 -6.48 9.52 -5.63
N ILE A 57 -7.34 8.66 -5.11
CA ILE A 57 -7.07 7.24 -4.88
C ILE A 57 -8.12 6.42 -5.64
N PRO A 58 -7.85 5.18 -6.07
CA PRO A 58 -8.80 4.36 -6.82
C PRO A 58 -10.08 3.97 -6.05
N TYR A 59 -10.22 4.35 -4.78
CA TYR A 59 -11.40 4.12 -3.94
C TYR A 59 -12.16 5.41 -3.66
N GLN A 60 -13.43 5.29 -3.25
CA GLN A 60 -14.28 6.44 -2.89
C GLN A 60 -13.99 7.03 -1.49
N PHE A 61 -12.87 6.65 -0.87
CA PHE A 61 -12.46 7.17 0.44
C PHE A 61 -11.58 8.41 0.31
N LEU A 62 -11.52 9.19 1.39
CA LEU A 62 -10.53 10.26 1.51
C LEU A 62 -9.15 9.66 1.80
N TYR A 63 -8.09 10.35 1.38
CA TYR A 63 -6.72 9.94 1.73
C TYR A 63 -6.52 9.96 3.26
N THR A 64 -7.11 10.96 3.91
CA THR A 64 -7.16 11.11 5.35
C THR A 64 -8.51 11.69 5.78
N GLU A 65 -8.99 11.28 6.96
CA GLU A 65 -10.16 11.87 7.62
C GLU A 65 -9.79 13.02 8.57
N GLN A 66 -8.50 13.38 8.68
CA GLN A 66 -8.06 14.52 9.49
C GLN A 66 -8.16 15.82 8.70
N GLU A 67 -8.81 16.84 9.30
CA GLU A 67 -8.91 18.16 8.69
C GLU A 67 -7.51 18.71 8.34
N PRO A 68 -7.33 19.30 7.14
CA PRO A 68 -6.02 19.75 6.66
C PRO A 68 -5.45 20.91 7.48
N VAL A 69 -6.29 21.59 8.26
CA VAL A 69 -5.91 22.66 9.18
C VAL A 69 -6.60 22.42 10.51
N LEU A 70 -5.83 22.50 11.61
CA LEU A 70 -6.38 22.40 12.95
C LEU A 70 -7.22 23.65 13.29
N GLU A 71 -8.50 23.46 13.58
CA GLU A 71 -9.41 24.52 14.04
C GLU A 71 -8.83 25.30 15.23
N ALA A 72 -8.17 24.58 16.15
CA ALA A 72 -7.53 25.17 17.31
C ALA A 72 -6.50 26.24 16.94
N SER A 73 -5.64 25.95 15.96
CA SER A 73 -4.62 26.88 15.45
C SER A 73 -5.26 28.10 14.78
N VAL A 74 -6.33 27.90 14.01
CA VAL A 74 -7.09 29.00 13.37
C VAL A 74 -7.70 29.93 14.42
N ASN A 75 -8.29 29.36 15.47
CA ASN A 75 -8.85 30.15 16.58
C ASN A 75 -7.77 30.92 17.33
N VAL A 76 -6.62 30.30 17.61
CA VAL A 76 -5.47 30.95 18.25
C VAL A 76 -5.01 32.16 17.46
N THR A 77 -4.85 32.01 16.14
CA THR A 77 -4.45 33.13 15.27
C THR A 77 -5.48 34.27 15.31
N ASP A 78 -6.77 33.97 15.26
CA ASP A 78 -7.83 34.99 15.34
C ASP A 78 -7.80 35.76 16.68
N TRP A 79 -7.60 35.05 17.80
CA TRP A 79 -7.44 35.68 19.11
C TRP A 79 -6.17 36.52 19.26
N VAL A 80 -5.04 36.05 18.77
CA VAL A 80 -3.77 36.81 18.78
C VAL A 80 -3.91 38.09 17.96
N ASN A 81 -4.58 38.01 16.80
CA ASN A 81 -4.87 39.20 15.98
C ASN A 81 -5.75 40.22 16.71
N HIS A 82 -6.70 39.76 17.53
CA HIS A 82 -7.58 40.64 18.34
C HIS A 82 -6.87 41.25 19.55
N LEU A 83 -6.15 40.43 20.32
CA LEU A 83 -5.51 40.85 21.59
C LEU A 83 -4.16 41.55 21.39
N GLY A 84 -3.54 41.38 20.22
CA GLY A 84 -2.30 42.00 19.82
C GLY A 84 -1.07 41.09 19.92
N LYS A 85 0.02 41.53 19.28
CA LYS A 85 1.26 40.75 19.06
C LYS A 85 2.02 40.33 20.33
N ASN A 86 1.67 40.87 21.49
CA ASN A 86 2.30 40.52 22.76
C ASN A 86 1.82 39.16 23.30
N VAL A 87 0.71 38.63 22.76
CA VAL A 87 0.21 37.29 23.09
C VAL A 87 0.94 36.26 22.24
N LYS A 88 1.63 35.32 22.90
CA LYS A 88 2.29 34.20 22.22
C LYS A 88 1.23 33.15 21.84
N PRO A 89 1.24 32.62 20.60
CA PRO A 89 0.33 31.57 20.17
C PRO A 89 0.35 30.33 21.07
N ASP A 90 1.54 29.87 21.47
CA ASP A 90 1.70 28.67 22.31
C ASP A 90 1.11 28.84 23.71
N ASP A 91 1.29 30.03 24.31
CA ASP A 91 0.70 30.39 25.61
C ASP A 91 -0.83 30.36 25.56
N LEU A 92 -1.41 30.90 24.49
CA LEU A 92 -2.86 30.87 24.27
C LEU A 92 -3.34 29.44 24.06
N TYR A 93 -2.66 28.66 23.21
CA TYR A 93 -3.03 27.28 22.91
C TYR A 93 -3.04 26.42 24.19
N ALA A 94 -2.00 26.53 25.02
CA ALA A 94 -1.90 25.80 26.27
C ALA A 94 -3.06 26.10 27.23
N VAL A 95 -3.44 27.37 27.36
CA VAL A 95 -4.56 27.78 28.22
C VAL A 95 -5.91 27.35 27.64
N MET A 96 -6.10 27.53 26.33
CA MET A 96 -7.39 27.32 25.69
C MET A 96 -7.70 25.84 25.44
N TYR A 97 -6.71 25.02 25.10
CA TYR A 97 -6.94 23.64 24.65
C TYR A 97 -6.26 22.55 25.50
N GLN A 98 -5.33 22.89 26.39
CA GLN A 98 -4.59 21.91 27.19
C GLN A 98 -4.82 22.06 28.71
N SER A 99 -5.54 23.09 29.15
CA SER A 99 -5.83 23.30 30.56
C SER A 99 -6.89 22.32 31.07
N ASN A 100 -6.61 21.70 32.21
CA ASN A 100 -7.55 20.82 32.92
C ASN A 100 -8.63 21.64 33.68
N PRO A 101 -9.73 21.00 34.11
CA PRO A 101 -10.82 21.69 34.82
C PRO A 101 -10.38 22.45 36.07
N GLU A 102 -9.38 21.95 36.81
CA GLU A 102 -8.87 22.57 38.02
C GLU A 102 -8.17 23.90 37.70
N THR A 103 -7.36 23.93 36.64
CA THR A 103 -6.67 25.15 36.16
C THR A 103 -7.70 26.21 35.77
N ILE A 104 -8.75 25.81 35.06
CA ILE A 104 -9.84 26.71 34.67
C ILE A 104 -10.60 27.24 35.89
N GLN A 105 -10.81 26.41 36.92
CA GLN A 105 -11.46 26.84 38.15
C GLN A 105 -10.63 27.87 38.94
N VAL A 106 -9.31 27.67 38.99
CA VAL A 106 -8.38 28.65 39.58
C VAL A 106 -8.45 29.99 38.83
N LEU A 107 -8.46 29.97 37.49
CA LEU A 107 -8.61 31.18 36.67
C LEU A 107 -9.94 31.91 36.91
N LYS A 108 -11.06 31.18 37.04
CA LYS A 108 -12.39 31.76 37.30
C LYS A 108 -12.50 32.43 38.67
N ASN A 109 -11.90 31.82 39.69
CA ASN A 109 -12.01 32.31 41.07
C ASN A 109 -11.04 33.45 41.40
N THR A 110 -10.14 33.80 40.47
CA THR A 110 -9.08 34.77 40.71
C THR A 110 -9.37 36.07 39.97
N ALA A 111 -9.60 37.15 40.72
CA ALA A 111 -9.85 38.49 40.15
C ALA A 111 -8.57 39.30 39.89
N ILE A 112 -7.44 38.91 40.50
CA ILE A 112 -6.17 39.65 40.48
C ILE A 112 -5.08 38.74 39.93
N LEU A 113 -4.39 39.19 38.87
CA LEU A 113 -3.34 38.44 38.18
C LEU A 113 -2.23 37.93 39.12
N ASP A 114 -1.82 38.73 40.09
CA ASP A 114 -0.74 38.39 41.03
C ASP A 114 -1.06 37.21 41.96
N ASN A 115 -2.35 36.89 42.11
CA ASN A 115 -2.82 35.76 42.92
C ASN A 115 -2.84 34.44 42.14
N LEU A 116 -2.53 34.46 40.84
CA LEU A 116 -2.44 33.25 40.04
C LEU A 116 -1.09 32.52 40.24
N PRO A 117 -1.05 31.18 40.14
CA PRO A 117 0.19 30.42 40.09
C PRO A 117 1.13 30.91 38.98
N ASP A 118 2.44 30.77 39.18
CA ASP A 118 3.47 31.25 38.24
C ASP A 118 3.26 30.80 36.79
N SER A 119 2.80 29.56 36.59
CA SER A 119 2.51 29.00 35.27
C SER A 119 1.41 29.76 34.52
N LEU A 120 0.43 30.32 35.23
CA LEU A 120 -0.65 31.12 34.66
C LEU A 120 -0.33 32.61 34.67
N ARG A 121 0.31 33.11 35.74
CA ARG A 121 0.68 34.51 35.88
C ARG A 121 1.69 34.97 34.82
N ASN A 122 2.60 34.09 34.42
CA ASN A 122 3.61 34.38 33.41
C ASN A 122 3.13 34.10 31.97
N ASN A 123 1.93 33.56 31.78
CA ASN A 123 1.37 33.26 30.48
C ASN A 123 0.87 34.56 29.80
N THR A 124 1.36 34.85 28.59
CA THR A 124 1.08 36.13 27.90
C THR A 124 -0.38 36.31 27.50
N PHE A 125 -1.12 35.22 27.26
CA PHE A 125 -2.56 35.29 27.00
C PHE A 125 -3.34 35.66 28.27
N ILE A 126 -3.03 35.04 29.40
CA ILE A 126 -3.64 35.37 30.70
C ILE A 126 -3.33 36.82 31.09
N GLN A 127 -2.06 37.24 30.99
CA GLN A 127 -1.68 38.63 31.26
C GLN A 127 -2.49 39.63 30.41
N SER A 128 -2.71 39.30 29.14
CA SER A 128 -3.52 40.12 28.24
C SER A 128 -4.99 40.17 28.67
N LEU A 129 -5.60 39.03 29.02
CA LEU A 129 -7.01 38.99 29.45
C LEU A 129 -7.26 39.76 30.76
N PHE A 130 -6.29 39.81 31.67
CA PHE A 130 -6.40 40.54 32.93
C PHE A 130 -6.19 42.06 32.81
N LEU A 131 -5.87 42.58 31.61
CA LEU A 131 -5.82 44.03 31.38
C LEU A 131 -7.22 44.65 31.51
N PRO A 132 -7.38 45.84 32.14
CA PRO A 132 -8.70 46.47 32.31
C PRO A 132 -9.49 46.65 31.02
N LYS A 133 -8.82 46.91 29.90
CA LYS A 133 -9.42 47.05 28.56
C LYS A 133 -10.02 45.74 28.01
N ASN A 134 -9.54 44.58 28.47
CA ASN A 134 -9.89 43.25 27.97
C ASN A 134 -10.86 42.50 28.90
N LYS A 135 -11.50 43.21 29.85
CA LYS A 135 -12.46 42.60 30.80
C LYS A 135 -13.61 41.86 30.12
N LYS A 136 -14.04 42.32 28.93
CA LYS A 136 -15.12 41.68 28.16
C LYS A 136 -14.66 40.38 27.51
N GLU A 137 -13.42 40.33 27.06
CA GLU A 137 -12.76 39.16 26.50
C GLU A 137 -12.54 38.08 27.57
N LEU A 138 -12.12 38.48 28.78
CA LEU A 138 -12.02 37.57 29.92
C LEU A 138 -13.39 36.97 30.28
N ALA A 139 -14.45 37.79 30.31
CA ALA A 139 -15.80 37.31 30.56
C ALA A 139 -16.30 36.35 29.47
N TYR A 140 -15.99 36.60 28.19
CA TYR A 140 -16.29 35.68 27.10
C TYR A 140 -15.51 34.36 27.23
N PHE A 141 -14.22 34.42 27.57
CA PHE A 141 -13.41 33.23 27.81
C PHE A 141 -14.00 32.36 28.92
N HIS A 142 -14.38 32.96 30.06
CA HIS A 142 -15.05 32.23 31.14
C HIS A 142 -16.35 31.57 30.68
N PHE A 143 -17.20 32.30 29.96
CA PHE A 143 -18.43 31.75 29.36
C PHE A 143 -18.13 30.53 28.48
N THR A 144 -17.12 30.60 27.60
CA THR A 144 -16.76 29.44 26.77
C THR A 144 -16.30 28.24 27.60
N LYS A 145 -15.59 28.46 28.70
CA LYS A 145 -15.15 27.40 29.62
C LYS A 145 -16.25 26.85 30.51
N GLU A 146 -17.35 27.57 30.71
CA GLU A 146 -18.53 27.09 31.45
C GLU A 146 -19.36 26.13 30.62
N GLN A 147 -19.52 26.39 29.31
CA GLN A 147 -20.32 25.53 28.43
C GLN A 147 -19.56 24.31 27.87
N GLU A 148 -18.22 24.29 27.92
CA GLU A 148 -17.41 23.18 27.38
C GLU A 148 -17.79 21.80 27.96
N PRO A 149 -17.94 21.62 29.30
CA PRO A 149 -18.25 20.30 29.87
C PRO A 149 -19.57 19.69 29.40
N VAL A 150 -20.55 20.53 29.01
CA VAL A 150 -21.88 20.07 28.57
C VAL A 150 -21.99 19.94 27.05
N THR A 151 -21.01 20.46 26.30
CA THR A 151 -21.03 20.43 24.82
C THR A 151 -19.93 19.58 24.18
N ASN A 152 -18.79 19.38 24.86
CA ASN A 152 -17.65 18.61 24.37
C ASN A 152 -17.59 17.22 25.07
N ILE A 153 -18.71 16.49 25.05
CA ILE A 153 -18.78 15.13 25.57
C ILE A 153 -18.37 14.15 24.46
N ALA A 154 -17.33 13.34 24.71
CA ALA A 154 -16.98 12.24 23.84
C ALA A 154 -18.08 11.18 23.89
N GLN A 155 -18.88 11.08 22.82
CA GLN A 155 -19.98 10.13 22.74
C GLN A 155 -19.45 8.78 22.22
N ASP A 156 -19.71 7.72 22.97
CA ASP A 156 -19.61 6.35 22.46
C ASP A 156 -20.72 6.13 21.41
N PRO A 157 -20.39 5.79 20.15
CA PRO A 157 -21.39 5.54 19.09
C PRO A 157 -22.43 4.47 19.46
N TRP A 158 -22.15 3.62 20.45
CA TRP A 158 -23.02 2.54 20.90
C TRP A 158 -23.91 2.91 22.10
N SER A 159 -23.76 4.13 22.64
CA SER A 159 -24.47 4.60 23.83
C SER A 159 -25.50 5.69 23.50
N PRO A 160 -26.64 5.76 24.22
CA PRO A 160 -27.60 6.86 24.12
C PRO A 160 -26.93 8.22 24.36
N ASP A 161 -27.48 9.27 23.76
CA ASP A 161 -26.99 10.64 23.97
C ASP A 161 -27.43 11.17 25.35
N GLU A 162 -26.50 11.22 26.30
CA GLU A 162 -26.74 11.61 27.69
C GLU A 162 -26.68 13.13 27.93
N ARG A 163 -26.55 13.96 26.88
CA ARG A 163 -26.45 15.42 27.03
C ARG A 163 -27.71 16.04 27.64
N ASN A 164 -27.50 16.97 28.57
CA ASN A 164 -28.55 17.81 29.12
C ASN A 164 -28.91 18.94 28.14
N PHE A 165 -29.86 18.69 27.23
CA PHE A 165 -30.26 19.66 26.21
C PHE A 165 -30.84 20.96 26.80
N ASP A 166 -31.53 20.88 27.95
CA ASP A 166 -32.10 22.06 28.60
C ASP A 166 -31.01 22.99 29.15
N GLU A 167 -29.95 22.42 29.71
CA GLU A 167 -28.79 23.19 30.18
C GLU A 167 -28.04 23.84 29.01
N ILE A 168 -27.83 23.11 27.91
CA ILE A 168 -27.25 23.67 26.68
C ILE A 168 -28.11 24.84 26.15
N LYS A 169 -29.44 24.70 26.21
CA LYS A 169 -30.39 25.77 25.83
C LYS A 169 -30.27 27.00 26.72
N GLN A 170 -30.07 26.85 28.03
CA GLN A 170 -29.85 28.00 28.92
C GLN A 170 -28.59 28.78 28.53
N PHE A 171 -27.48 28.08 28.25
CA PHE A 171 -26.27 28.73 27.73
C PHE A 171 -26.50 29.42 26.38
N ALA A 172 -27.33 28.84 25.51
CA ALA A 172 -27.70 29.46 24.23
C ALA A 172 -28.44 30.79 24.42
N LEU A 173 -29.42 30.82 25.34
CA LEU A 173 -30.16 32.04 25.69
C LEU A 173 -29.25 33.10 26.32
N GLU A 174 -28.33 32.69 27.19
CA GLU A 174 -27.34 33.59 27.79
C GLU A 174 -26.45 34.22 26.70
N ALA A 175 -25.89 33.42 25.79
CA ALA A 175 -25.11 33.92 24.67
C ALA A 175 -25.93 34.88 23.78
N GLU A 176 -27.19 34.54 23.46
CA GLU A 176 -28.08 35.40 22.67
C GLU A 176 -28.29 36.77 23.34
N SER A 177 -28.50 36.78 24.67
CA SER A 177 -28.69 38.02 25.44
C SER A 177 -27.47 38.96 25.39
N LYS A 178 -26.26 38.38 25.30
CA LYS A 178 -25.00 39.13 25.27
C LYS A 178 -24.67 39.74 23.91
N ILE A 179 -25.30 39.31 22.82
CA ILE A 179 -25.03 39.80 21.46
C ILE A 179 -25.21 41.33 21.40
N SER A 180 -26.36 41.84 21.83
CA SER A 180 -26.67 43.28 21.68
C SER A 180 -25.79 44.18 22.54
N ALA A 181 -25.31 43.70 23.69
CA ALA A 181 -24.40 44.44 24.56
C ALA A 181 -22.99 44.64 23.94
N HIS A 182 -22.65 43.87 22.92
CA HIS A 182 -21.32 43.87 22.31
C HIS A 182 -21.28 44.44 20.89
N LYS A 183 -22.34 45.09 20.39
CA LYS A 183 -22.39 45.65 19.01
C LYS A 183 -21.19 46.52 18.62
N ASN A 184 -20.55 47.19 19.58
CA ASN A 184 -19.37 48.04 19.35
C ASN A 184 -18.02 47.29 19.45
N ASN A 185 -18.02 46.02 19.85
CA ASN A 185 -16.86 45.12 19.82
C ASN A 185 -17.17 44.01 18.81
N SER A 186 -16.74 44.20 17.57
CA SER A 186 -17.07 43.31 16.44
C SER A 186 -16.60 41.87 16.67
N PHE A 187 -15.48 41.68 17.36
CA PHE A 187 -14.93 40.36 17.70
C PHE A 187 -15.86 39.59 18.65
N LEU A 188 -16.23 40.20 19.77
CA LEU A 188 -17.11 39.56 20.76
C LEU A 188 -18.56 39.46 20.27
N TRP A 189 -19.05 40.44 19.52
CA TRP A 189 -20.39 40.40 18.93
C TRP A 189 -20.57 39.17 18.03
N LEU A 190 -19.63 38.95 17.11
CA LEU A 190 -19.69 37.80 16.21
C LEU A 190 -19.57 36.48 16.97
N ARG A 191 -18.67 36.41 17.96
CA ARG A 191 -18.44 35.19 18.75
C ARG A 191 -19.63 34.82 19.64
N TYR A 192 -20.29 35.79 20.29
CA TYR A 192 -21.53 35.51 21.02
C TYR A 192 -22.67 35.08 20.08
N ALA A 193 -22.78 35.69 18.90
CA ALA A 193 -23.77 35.27 17.90
C ALA A 193 -23.51 33.83 17.42
N TYR A 194 -22.25 33.47 17.18
CA TYR A 194 -21.84 32.12 16.84
C TYR A 194 -22.14 31.11 17.96
N GLN A 195 -21.79 31.44 19.21
CA GLN A 195 -22.08 30.58 20.35
C GLN A 195 -23.57 30.36 20.53
N ALA A 196 -24.39 31.41 20.43
CA ALA A 196 -25.85 31.29 20.46
C ALA A 196 -26.35 30.32 19.37
N ALA A 197 -25.94 30.51 18.11
CA ALA A 197 -26.36 29.64 17.01
C ALA A 197 -25.90 28.18 17.19
N ARG A 198 -24.64 27.95 17.58
CA ARG A 198 -24.08 26.61 17.85
C ARG A 198 -24.80 25.91 19.00
N LEU A 199 -25.03 26.61 20.11
CA LEU A 199 -25.65 26.03 21.30
C LEU A 199 -27.13 25.72 21.06
N PHE A 200 -27.87 26.56 20.33
CA PHE A 200 -29.23 26.21 19.91
C PHE A 200 -29.26 24.97 19.00
N LEU A 201 -28.30 24.82 18.08
CA LEU A 201 -28.17 23.60 17.27
C LEU A 201 -27.94 22.37 18.15
N PHE A 202 -27.05 22.45 19.13
CA PHE A 202 -26.72 21.34 20.04
C PHE A 202 -27.89 21.00 20.97
N ALA A 203 -28.65 22.01 21.40
CA ALA A 203 -29.91 21.85 22.13
C ALA A 203 -31.08 21.34 21.28
N LYS A 204 -30.86 21.05 19.98
CA LYS A 204 -31.88 20.62 19.00
C LYS A 204 -32.96 21.68 18.70
N GLU A 205 -32.68 22.94 19.00
CA GLU A 205 -33.52 24.10 18.69
C GLU A 205 -33.16 24.67 17.30
N TYR A 206 -33.40 23.86 16.25
CA TYR A 206 -32.89 24.12 14.90
C TYR A 206 -33.41 25.44 14.29
N GLU A 207 -34.71 25.72 14.40
CA GLU A 207 -35.33 26.97 13.92
C GLU A 207 -34.74 28.21 14.61
N LYS A 208 -34.48 28.11 15.91
CA LYS A 208 -33.88 29.19 16.70
C LYS A 208 -32.43 29.42 16.30
N SER A 209 -31.65 28.35 16.08
CA SER A 209 -30.29 28.42 15.55
C SER A 209 -30.25 29.15 14.20
N ILE A 210 -31.14 28.77 13.27
CA ILE A 210 -31.33 29.41 11.95
C ILE A 210 -31.64 30.91 12.12
N THR A 211 -32.61 31.24 12.96
CA THR A 211 -33.04 32.63 13.20
C THR A 211 -31.89 33.51 13.72
N VAL A 212 -31.09 32.98 14.66
CA VAL A 212 -29.92 33.69 15.21
C VAL A 212 -28.88 33.93 14.12
N TYR A 213 -28.57 32.91 13.30
CA TYR A 213 -27.64 33.05 12.19
C TYR A 213 -28.11 34.10 11.17
N ASP A 214 -29.35 34.01 10.70
CA ASP A 214 -29.90 34.92 9.68
C ASP A 214 -29.94 36.37 10.17
N LYS A 215 -30.28 36.57 11.44
CA LYS A 215 -30.39 37.91 12.05
C LYS A 215 -29.04 38.56 12.31
N TYR A 216 -28.06 37.80 12.81
CA TYR A 216 -26.82 38.38 13.34
C TYR A 216 -25.58 38.05 12.51
N ILE A 217 -25.54 36.95 11.76
CA ILE A 217 -24.30 36.46 11.13
C ILE A 217 -24.33 36.58 9.61
N ALA A 218 -25.45 36.23 8.96
CA ALA A 218 -25.54 36.05 7.50
C ALA A 218 -25.09 37.25 6.65
N ARG A 219 -25.12 38.48 7.20
CA ARG A 219 -24.73 39.72 6.50
C ARG A 219 -23.42 40.33 7.00
N SER A 220 -22.71 39.65 7.90
CA SER A 220 -21.44 40.11 8.44
C SER A 220 -20.37 40.15 7.34
N LYS A 221 -19.61 41.25 7.29
CA LYS A 221 -18.44 41.42 6.40
C LYS A 221 -17.11 41.37 7.16
N LEU A 222 -17.16 40.90 8.41
CA LEU A 222 -15.96 40.77 9.25
C LEU A 222 -15.02 39.73 8.64
N LYS A 223 -13.72 39.96 8.76
CA LYS A 223 -12.72 38.95 8.41
C LYS A 223 -12.48 38.11 9.66
N SER A 224 -13.17 36.99 9.80
CA SER A 224 -13.01 36.06 10.91
C SER A 224 -13.34 34.63 10.47
N PRO A 225 -12.56 33.62 10.89
CA PRO A 225 -12.83 32.20 10.61
C PRO A 225 -14.16 31.74 11.20
N VAL A 226 -14.64 32.42 12.26
CA VAL A 226 -15.92 32.13 12.92
C VAL A 226 -17.11 32.20 11.94
N LEU A 227 -17.01 32.99 10.85
CA LEU A 227 -18.07 33.02 9.83
C LEU A 227 -18.24 31.68 9.11
N GLY A 228 -17.13 31.00 8.81
CA GLY A 228 -17.14 29.67 8.21
C GLY A 228 -17.72 28.61 9.16
N TRP A 229 -17.33 28.66 10.44
CA TRP A 229 -17.88 27.77 11.48
C TRP A 229 -19.37 28.01 11.73
N ALA A 230 -19.80 29.27 11.68
CA ALA A 230 -21.20 29.61 11.79
C ALA A 230 -21.99 29.08 10.58
N LEU A 231 -21.42 29.18 9.37
CA LEU A 231 -22.04 28.66 8.15
C LEU A 231 -22.18 27.13 8.19
N SER A 232 -21.18 26.40 8.69
CA SER A 232 -21.27 24.94 8.83
C SER A 232 -22.34 24.52 9.85
N ASN A 233 -22.44 25.20 10.99
CA ASN A 233 -23.51 24.98 11.96
C ASN A 233 -24.89 25.33 11.37
N TYR A 234 -24.98 26.43 10.62
CA TYR A 234 -26.21 26.82 9.93
C TYR A 234 -26.64 25.75 8.92
N ALA A 235 -25.72 25.24 8.10
CA ALA A 235 -25.99 24.13 7.18
C ALA A 235 -26.50 22.88 7.93
N GLY A 236 -25.89 22.54 9.07
CA GLY A 236 -26.35 21.46 9.95
C GLY A 236 -27.76 21.68 10.49
N ALA A 237 -28.08 22.89 10.95
CA ALA A 237 -29.42 23.26 11.43
C ALA A 237 -30.46 23.19 10.30
N VAL A 238 -30.15 23.72 9.12
CA VAL A 238 -30.99 23.66 7.91
C VAL A 238 -31.28 22.22 7.50
N ARG A 239 -30.27 21.34 7.53
CA ARG A 239 -30.43 19.91 7.27
C ARG A 239 -31.42 19.27 8.24
N LYS A 240 -31.22 19.51 9.55
CA LYS A 240 -32.06 18.93 10.62
C LYS A 240 -33.46 19.53 10.65
N ASN A 241 -33.64 20.73 10.10
CA ASN A 241 -34.92 21.41 9.97
C ASN A 241 -35.68 21.07 8.66
N GLY A 242 -35.24 20.05 7.92
CA GLY A 242 -35.99 19.50 6.78
C GLY A 242 -35.68 20.09 5.40
N GLU A 243 -34.59 20.86 5.24
CA GLU A 243 -34.16 21.40 3.94
C GLU A 243 -32.80 20.79 3.47
N PRO A 244 -32.73 19.49 3.12
CA PRO A 244 -31.47 18.81 2.80
C PRO A 244 -30.71 19.42 1.61
N ALA A 245 -31.39 19.73 0.50
CA ALA A 245 -30.74 20.29 -0.69
C ALA A 245 -30.10 21.67 -0.41
N LYS A 246 -30.77 22.52 0.38
CA LYS A 246 -30.23 23.80 0.83
C LYS A 246 -29.01 23.60 1.74
N ALA A 247 -29.06 22.61 2.63
CA ALA A 247 -27.92 22.28 3.48
C ALA A 247 -26.70 21.81 2.68
N ALA A 248 -26.89 20.93 1.68
CA ALA A 248 -25.81 20.52 0.78
C ALA A 248 -25.23 21.73 0.01
N PHE A 249 -26.08 22.62 -0.51
CA PHE A 249 -25.63 23.88 -1.10
C PHE A 249 -24.75 24.71 -0.14
N LEU A 250 -25.16 24.85 1.12
CA LEU A 250 -24.37 25.58 2.12
C LEU A 250 -23.05 24.89 2.45
N PHE A 251 -23.03 23.55 2.60
CA PHE A 251 -21.80 22.79 2.82
C PHE A 251 -20.83 22.89 1.63
N SER A 252 -21.31 22.98 0.39
CA SER A 252 -20.43 23.23 -0.76
C SER A 252 -19.64 24.54 -0.62
N SER A 253 -20.23 25.56 0.02
CA SER A 253 -19.56 26.83 0.29
C SER A 253 -18.59 26.74 1.46
N VAL A 254 -18.91 25.98 2.51
CA VAL A 254 -17.98 25.72 3.63
C VAL A 254 -16.72 25.02 3.13
N PHE A 255 -16.88 24.03 2.24
CA PHE A 255 -15.78 23.26 1.67
C PHE A 255 -14.70 24.14 1.01
N THR A 256 -15.11 25.17 0.26
CA THR A 256 -14.17 26.04 -0.46
C THR A 256 -13.56 27.14 0.41
N ILE A 257 -14.27 27.64 1.43
CA ILE A 257 -13.82 28.81 2.22
C ILE A 257 -13.21 28.48 3.59
N SER A 258 -13.41 27.26 4.12
CA SER A 258 -13.01 26.88 5.48
C SER A 258 -12.18 25.60 5.49
N PRO A 259 -10.84 25.68 5.33
CA PRO A 259 -9.98 24.50 5.31
C PRO A 259 -10.05 23.67 6.59
N GLU A 260 -10.27 24.28 7.75
CA GLU A 260 -10.43 23.59 9.05
C GLU A 260 -11.79 22.92 9.27
N ARG A 261 -12.69 22.98 8.27
CA ARG A 261 -14.02 22.34 8.25
C ARG A 261 -14.29 21.64 6.92
N ARG A 262 -13.26 21.42 6.11
CA ARG A 262 -13.40 21.01 4.72
C ARG A 262 -13.85 19.57 4.62
N ILE A 263 -13.23 18.67 5.37
CA ILE A 263 -13.63 17.25 5.43
C ILE A 263 -15.01 17.13 6.04
N LEU A 264 -15.31 17.88 7.10
CA LEU A 264 -16.65 17.93 7.68
C LEU A 264 -17.70 18.34 6.62
N ALA A 265 -17.41 19.37 5.84
CA ALA A 265 -18.31 19.85 4.79
C ALA A 265 -18.47 18.83 3.66
N TYR A 266 -17.37 18.23 3.20
CA TYR A 266 -17.36 17.15 2.22
C TYR A 266 -18.22 15.96 2.66
N ASN A 267 -17.93 15.41 3.83
CA ASN A 267 -18.67 14.28 4.39
C ASN A 267 -20.16 14.63 4.50
N ASN A 268 -20.51 15.79 5.06
CA ASN A 268 -21.92 16.18 5.15
C ASN A 268 -22.60 16.35 3.80
N PHE A 269 -21.93 16.92 2.80
CA PHE A 269 -22.47 17.07 1.45
C PHE A 269 -22.85 15.70 0.85
N HIS A 270 -21.96 14.71 0.95
CA HIS A 270 -22.17 13.39 0.37
C HIS A 270 -23.10 12.47 1.18
N TYR A 271 -23.24 12.70 2.49
CA TYR A 271 -24.22 12.01 3.33
C TYR A 271 -25.64 12.60 3.25
N ILE A 272 -25.83 13.75 2.60
CA ILE A 272 -27.15 14.34 2.40
C ILE A 272 -27.78 13.72 1.15
N GLN A 273 -29.02 13.23 1.30
CA GLN A 273 -29.82 12.75 0.19
C GLN A 273 -30.47 13.95 -0.52
N ALA A 274 -29.81 14.46 -1.55
CA ALA A 274 -30.32 15.47 -2.48
C ALA A 274 -29.69 15.25 -3.87
N THR A 275 -30.46 15.49 -4.92
CA THR A 275 -29.95 15.43 -6.30
C THR A 275 -29.18 16.69 -6.67
N ASP A 276 -28.22 16.59 -7.58
CA ASP A 276 -27.47 17.76 -8.08
C ASP A 276 -28.41 18.89 -8.54
N ALA A 277 -29.48 18.55 -9.26
CA ALA A 277 -30.46 19.53 -9.75
C ALA A 277 -31.14 20.32 -8.60
N GLU A 278 -31.51 19.65 -7.51
CA GLU A 278 -32.10 20.29 -6.33
C GLU A 278 -31.09 21.21 -5.62
N ILE A 279 -29.82 20.82 -5.57
CA ILE A 279 -28.76 21.64 -4.97
C ILE A 279 -28.49 22.87 -5.85
N PHE A 280 -28.38 22.70 -7.17
CA PHE A 280 -28.16 23.79 -8.12
C PHE A 280 -29.30 24.82 -8.15
N ALA A 281 -30.52 24.44 -7.77
CA ALA A 281 -31.66 25.35 -7.67
C ALA A 281 -31.46 26.49 -6.65
N TYR A 282 -30.57 26.32 -5.67
CA TYR A 282 -30.24 27.35 -4.68
C TYR A 282 -29.18 28.36 -5.14
N THR A 283 -28.54 28.13 -6.29
CA THR A 283 -27.46 28.99 -6.79
C THR A 283 -27.97 30.35 -7.25
N LYS A 284 -27.24 31.41 -6.90
CA LYS A 284 -27.53 32.80 -7.30
C LYS A 284 -26.34 33.48 -7.97
N THR A 285 -25.13 33.04 -7.64
CA THR A 285 -23.87 33.66 -8.08
C THR A 285 -23.00 32.67 -8.86
N LYS A 286 -21.96 33.17 -9.53
CA LYS A 286 -20.92 32.31 -10.13
C LYS A 286 -20.18 31.48 -9.06
N ALA A 287 -19.95 32.06 -7.89
CA ALA A 287 -19.28 31.39 -6.77
C ALA A 287 -20.11 30.20 -6.25
N ASP A 288 -21.44 30.33 -6.20
CA ASP A 288 -22.33 29.23 -5.80
C ASP A 288 -22.19 28.03 -6.75
N LYS A 289 -22.22 28.29 -8.06
CA LYS A 289 -22.04 27.26 -9.08
C LYS A 289 -20.65 26.64 -9.00
N PHE A 290 -19.63 27.46 -8.74
CA PHE A 290 -18.25 27.01 -8.60
C PHE A 290 -18.10 26.06 -7.41
N ASN A 291 -18.63 26.43 -6.24
CA ASN A 291 -18.57 25.64 -5.02
C ASN A 291 -19.18 24.24 -5.19
N ILE A 292 -20.36 24.16 -5.83
CA ILE A 292 -21.03 22.88 -6.10
C ILE A 292 -20.22 22.03 -7.10
N ASN A 293 -19.74 22.62 -8.20
CA ASN A 293 -18.91 21.87 -9.16
C ASN A 293 -17.62 21.36 -8.52
N ALA A 294 -16.98 22.18 -7.67
CA ALA A 294 -15.76 21.80 -6.98
C ALA A 294 -15.97 20.57 -6.09
N ILE A 295 -16.91 20.63 -5.13
CA ILE A 295 -17.11 19.54 -4.16
C ILE A 295 -17.56 18.24 -4.85
N ILE A 296 -18.40 18.30 -5.89
CA ILE A 296 -18.78 17.12 -6.66
C ILE A 296 -17.57 16.56 -7.44
N GLY A 297 -16.76 17.42 -8.07
CA GLY A 297 -15.55 17.00 -8.76
C GLY A 297 -14.54 16.29 -7.86
N PHE A 298 -14.45 16.70 -6.58
CA PHE A 298 -13.60 16.04 -5.59
C PHE A 298 -14.08 14.64 -5.16
N ASN A 299 -15.37 14.33 -5.30
CA ASN A 299 -15.91 13.00 -4.98
C ASN A 299 -16.07 12.08 -6.19
N ASN A 300 -16.07 12.63 -7.41
CA ASN A 300 -16.36 11.83 -8.60
C ASN A 300 -15.19 10.88 -8.91
N PRO A 301 -15.39 9.55 -8.88
CA PRO A 301 -14.35 8.59 -9.26
C PRO A 301 -14.21 8.47 -10.78
N ASN A 302 -15.24 8.79 -11.55
CA ASN A 302 -15.25 8.62 -13.00
C ASN A 302 -14.35 9.64 -13.70
N SER A 303 -13.78 9.25 -14.84
CA SER A 303 -13.03 10.13 -15.74
C SER A 303 -13.98 11.10 -16.46
N THR A 304 -14.12 12.33 -15.94
CA THR A 304 -14.93 13.38 -16.58
C THR A 304 -14.28 14.74 -16.46
N ILE A 305 -14.31 15.49 -17.55
CA ILE A 305 -13.78 16.85 -17.58
C ILE A 305 -14.78 17.89 -17.05
N GLU A 306 -16.07 17.54 -16.96
CA GLU A 306 -17.18 18.47 -16.75
C GLU A 306 -16.97 19.42 -15.57
N TYR A 307 -16.67 18.87 -14.38
CA TYR A 307 -16.55 19.66 -13.16
C TYR A 307 -15.34 20.59 -13.17
N LEU A 308 -14.19 20.10 -13.68
CA LEU A 308 -12.99 20.90 -13.85
C LEU A 308 -13.22 22.04 -14.87
N GLU A 309 -13.84 21.74 -16.01
CA GLU A 309 -14.13 22.73 -17.04
C GLU A 309 -15.11 23.79 -16.54
N ASN A 310 -16.14 23.39 -15.79
CA ASN A 310 -17.10 24.30 -15.17
C ASN A 310 -16.44 25.20 -14.13
N CYS A 311 -15.61 24.64 -13.23
CA CYS A 311 -14.83 25.42 -12.26
C CYS A 311 -13.95 26.45 -12.95
N TYR A 312 -13.22 26.03 -13.99
CA TYR A 312 -12.31 26.92 -14.73
C TYR A 312 -13.06 28.04 -15.46
N LYS A 313 -14.22 27.75 -16.05
CA LYS A 313 -15.08 28.77 -16.69
C LYS A 313 -15.62 29.79 -15.68
N LEU A 314 -15.91 29.37 -14.45
CA LEU A 314 -16.54 30.20 -13.43
C LEU A 314 -15.54 31.09 -12.69
N ASP A 315 -14.40 30.53 -12.28
CA ASP A 315 -13.31 31.23 -11.60
C ASP A 315 -11.95 30.66 -12.03
N PRO A 316 -11.40 31.13 -13.17
CA PRO A 316 -10.18 30.56 -13.76
C PRO A 316 -8.93 30.82 -12.93
N ALA A 317 -8.93 31.74 -11.97
CA ALA A 317 -7.76 32.03 -11.14
C ALA A 317 -7.69 31.17 -9.87
N ASN A 318 -8.73 30.37 -9.59
CA ASN A 318 -8.86 29.62 -8.34
C ASN A 318 -7.94 28.38 -8.31
N THR A 319 -7.23 28.17 -7.20
CA THR A 319 -6.28 27.05 -7.02
C THR A 319 -6.92 25.66 -7.10
N ILE A 320 -8.23 25.54 -6.82
CA ILE A 320 -8.99 24.29 -6.98
C ILE A 320 -8.86 23.73 -8.41
N ASN A 321 -8.74 24.59 -9.43
CA ASN A 321 -8.60 24.13 -10.81
C ASN A 321 -7.33 23.28 -11.00
N ALA A 322 -6.22 23.64 -10.35
CA ALA A 322 -5.00 22.81 -10.41
C ALA A 322 -5.19 21.47 -9.68
N VAL A 323 -5.89 21.47 -8.53
CA VAL A 323 -6.11 20.22 -7.78
C VAL A 323 -7.01 19.26 -8.56
N LEU A 324 -8.12 19.76 -9.14
CA LEU A 324 -9.00 18.96 -9.99
C LEU A 324 -8.26 18.48 -11.26
N LEU A 325 -7.44 19.34 -11.89
CA LEU A 325 -6.61 18.94 -13.03
C LEU A 325 -5.68 17.78 -12.66
N THR A 326 -4.99 17.87 -11.53
CA THR A 326 -4.11 16.81 -11.04
C THR A 326 -4.88 15.51 -10.78
N ARG A 327 -6.07 15.59 -10.15
CA ARG A 327 -6.92 14.41 -9.94
C ARG A 327 -7.31 13.72 -11.24
N GLU A 328 -7.71 14.47 -12.27
CA GLU A 328 -8.02 13.87 -13.58
C GLU A 328 -6.78 13.26 -14.24
N VAL A 329 -5.59 13.87 -14.09
CA VAL A 329 -4.32 13.26 -14.52
C VAL A 329 -4.07 11.94 -13.79
N ASN A 330 -4.25 11.89 -12.46
CA ASN A 330 -4.04 10.67 -11.68
C ASN A 330 -5.06 9.56 -12.01
N LYS A 331 -6.29 9.91 -12.39
CA LYS A 331 -7.26 8.93 -12.94
C LYS A 331 -6.77 8.32 -14.24
N ILE A 332 -6.25 9.15 -15.15
CA ILE A 332 -5.67 8.69 -16.42
C ILE A 332 -4.45 7.79 -16.16
N GLU A 333 -3.59 8.16 -15.23
CA GLU A 333 -2.42 7.35 -14.84
C GLU A 333 -2.80 5.95 -14.38
N ASN A 334 -3.84 5.83 -13.54
CA ASN A 334 -4.30 4.55 -13.02
C ASN A 334 -4.65 3.55 -14.12
N PHE A 335 -5.08 4.03 -15.30
CA PHE A 335 -5.34 3.20 -16.47
C PHE A 335 -4.08 2.89 -17.31
N PHE A 336 -3.21 3.87 -17.53
CA PHE A 336 -2.09 3.75 -18.47
C PHE A 336 -0.81 3.18 -17.85
N ILE A 337 -0.56 3.43 -16.56
CA ILE A 337 0.65 2.96 -15.88
C ILE A 337 0.43 1.52 -15.44
N LYS A 338 1.26 0.62 -15.98
CA LYS A 338 1.31 -0.77 -15.56
C LYS A 338 2.31 -0.92 -14.43
N ASP A 339 1.87 -1.48 -13.31
CA ASP A 339 2.77 -1.96 -12.29
C ASP A 339 3.70 -3.04 -12.88
N HIS A 340 4.98 -2.95 -12.57
CA HIS A 340 5.91 -4.05 -12.78
C HIS A 340 6.48 -4.44 -11.42
N THR A 341 5.80 -5.40 -10.81
CA THR A 341 6.25 -6.03 -9.57
C THR A 341 7.13 -7.24 -9.89
N LEU A 342 8.35 -7.25 -9.34
CA LEU A 342 9.24 -8.41 -9.43
C LEU A 342 8.56 -9.65 -8.84
N GLY A 343 8.37 -10.68 -9.68
CA GLY A 343 7.87 -11.99 -9.29
C GLY A 343 6.35 -12.08 -9.05
N TYR A 344 5.58 -11.01 -9.23
CA TYR A 344 4.13 -11.03 -9.03
C TYR A 344 3.44 -10.23 -10.14
N ASN A 345 2.36 -10.77 -10.71
CA ASN A 345 1.62 -10.07 -11.77
C ASN A 345 0.20 -9.83 -11.25
N MET A 346 0.01 -8.72 -10.54
CA MET A 346 -1.27 -8.32 -9.95
C MET A 346 -2.14 -7.48 -10.89
N SER A 347 -1.72 -7.32 -12.15
CA SER A 347 -2.29 -6.38 -13.12
C SER A 347 -3.73 -6.65 -13.57
N GLN A 348 -4.43 -7.62 -12.98
CA GLN A 348 -5.76 -8.05 -13.43
C GLN A 348 -6.95 -7.48 -12.65
N TRP A 349 -6.76 -6.74 -11.56
CA TRP A 349 -7.87 -6.40 -10.66
C TRP A 349 -8.65 -5.11 -11.01
N TYR A 350 -8.19 -4.25 -11.93
CA TYR A 350 -8.74 -2.89 -12.08
C TYR A 350 -9.00 -2.36 -13.50
N HIS A 351 -9.12 -3.20 -14.52
CA HIS A 351 -9.33 -2.69 -15.89
C HIS A 351 -10.55 -3.27 -16.60
N ASP A 352 -11.73 -2.89 -16.11
CA ASP A 352 -13.00 -3.00 -16.86
C ASP A 352 -13.35 -1.69 -17.60
N GLU A 353 -12.45 -0.69 -17.61
CA GLU A 353 -12.67 0.58 -18.31
C GLU A 353 -12.37 0.51 -19.82
N ASN A 354 -13.21 1.16 -20.62
CA ASN A 354 -13.05 1.22 -22.07
C ASN A 354 -11.86 2.12 -22.45
N LYS A 355 -10.82 1.51 -23.03
CA LYS A 355 -9.60 2.19 -23.50
C LYS A 355 -9.88 3.43 -24.35
N GLU A 356 -10.90 3.40 -25.20
CA GLU A 356 -11.24 4.54 -26.07
C GLU A 356 -11.77 5.74 -25.28
N GLU A 357 -12.53 5.50 -24.21
CA GLU A 357 -13.08 6.55 -23.36
C GLU A 357 -11.98 7.25 -22.56
N ILE A 358 -11.05 6.48 -21.98
CA ILE A 358 -9.92 7.04 -21.22
C ILE A 358 -8.96 7.78 -22.16
N GLN A 359 -8.72 7.28 -23.37
CA GLN A 359 -7.96 8.01 -24.39
C GLN A 359 -8.62 9.35 -24.75
N LYS A 360 -9.95 9.38 -24.95
CA LYS A 360 -10.69 10.61 -25.21
C LYS A 360 -10.60 11.57 -24.02
N HIS A 361 -10.72 11.06 -22.80
CA HIS A 361 -10.58 11.86 -21.59
C HIS A 361 -9.17 12.48 -21.47
N LEU A 362 -8.11 11.70 -21.73
CA LEU A 362 -6.73 12.21 -21.81
C LEU A 362 -6.61 13.39 -22.78
N GLN A 363 -7.19 13.26 -23.98
CA GLN A 363 -7.16 14.34 -24.97
C GLN A 363 -7.88 15.60 -24.48
N ASN A 364 -9.08 15.44 -23.91
CA ASN A 364 -9.85 16.56 -23.36
C ASN A 364 -9.07 17.30 -22.26
N ILE A 365 -8.45 16.57 -21.33
CA ILE A 365 -7.65 17.18 -20.25
C ILE A 365 -6.42 17.89 -20.81
N ARG A 366 -5.74 17.29 -21.79
CA ARG A 366 -4.60 17.92 -22.47
C ARG A 366 -5.00 19.22 -23.19
N GLU A 367 -6.15 19.23 -23.88
CA GLU A 367 -6.67 20.42 -24.55
C GLU A 367 -7.04 21.54 -23.56
N LEU A 368 -7.65 21.20 -22.43
CA LEU A 368 -7.93 22.15 -21.36
C LEU A 368 -6.64 22.72 -20.75
N ALA A 369 -5.65 21.86 -20.46
CA ALA A 369 -4.34 22.30 -19.97
C ALA A 369 -3.67 23.29 -20.95
N LEU A 370 -3.70 23.00 -22.26
CA LEU A 370 -3.21 23.93 -23.28
C LEU A 370 -4.03 25.23 -23.35
N THR A 371 -5.33 25.18 -23.06
CA THR A 371 -6.18 26.37 -22.97
C THR A 371 -5.78 27.24 -21.79
N MET A 372 -5.55 26.65 -20.60
CA MET A 372 -5.07 27.36 -19.41
C MET A 372 -3.74 28.09 -19.66
N TYR A 373 -2.84 27.47 -20.45
CA TYR A 373 -1.59 28.10 -20.86
C TYR A 373 -1.81 29.26 -21.84
N LYS A 374 -2.66 29.07 -22.86
CA LYS A 374 -2.87 30.04 -23.95
C LYS A 374 -3.61 31.30 -23.49
N ASP A 375 -4.67 31.14 -22.70
CA ASP A 375 -5.50 32.27 -22.29
C ASP A 375 -4.93 33.05 -21.10
N LYS A 376 -3.99 32.44 -20.37
CA LYS A 376 -3.25 33.01 -19.22
C LYS A 376 -4.15 33.51 -18.09
N LYS A 377 -5.36 32.97 -17.96
CA LYS A 377 -6.28 33.36 -16.87
C LYS A 377 -6.00 32.65 -15.55
N TYR A 378 -5.35 31.47 -15.61
CA TYR A 378 -4.89 30.78 -14.41
C TYR A 378 -3.69 31.49 -13.80
N ILE A 379 -3.56 31.49 -12.46
CA ILE A 379 -2.49 32.20 -11.75
C ILE A 379 -1.08 31.70 -12.11
N GLN A 380 -0.93 30.43 -12.50
CA GLN A 380 0.31 29.86 -13.03
C GLN A 380 0.08 29.17 -14.40
N PRO A 381 -0.02 29.92 -15.51
CA PRO A 381 -0.41 29.36 -16.81
C PRO A 381 0.48 28.20 -17.30
N GLN A 382 1.74 28.16 -16.86
CA GLN A 382 2.70 27.12 -17.24
C GLN A 382 2.33 25.71 -16.75
N ILE A 383 1.46 25.57 -15.74
CA ILE A 383 0.90 24.26 -15.35
C ILE A 383 0.29 23.54 -16.56
N GLY A 384 -0.28 24.31 -17.49
CA GLY A 384 -0.85 23.80 -18.73
C GLY A 384 0.16 23.09 -19.62
N LEU A 385 1.37 23.65 -19.79
CA LEU A 385 2.42 23.02 -20.59
C LEU A 385 3.05 21.82 -19.89
N VAL A 386 3.30 21.90 -18.59
CA VAL A 386 3.82 20.77 -17.80
C VAL A 386 2.86 19.58 -17.86
N THR A 387 1.57 19.83 -17.67
CA THR A 387 0.52 18.80 -17.76
C THR A 387 0.39 18.25 -19.18
N ALA A 388 0.39 19.11 -20.20
CA ALA A 388 0.31 18.67 -21.59
C ALA A 388 1.53 17.83 -22.01
N ALA A 389 2.73 18.19 -21.55
CA ALA A 389 3.93 17.40 -21.75
C ALA A 389 3.78 16.00 -21.11
N TYR A 390 3.35 15.95 -19.86
CA TYR A 390 3.15 14.71 -19.12
C TYR A 390 2.13 13.78 -19.79
N LEU A 391 0.95 14.29 -20.12
CA LEU A 391 -0.10 13.49 -20.79
C LEU A 391 0.32 13.04 -22.19
N SER A 392 1.14 13.83 -22.90
CA SER A 392 1.70 13.39 -24.19
C SER A 392 2.71 12.25 -24.01
N TRP A 393 3.53 12.30 -22.96
CA TRP A 393 4.43 11.19 -22.62
C TRP A 393 3.62 9.93 -22.29
N LEU A 394 2.59 10.05 -21.45
CA LEU A 394 1.72 8.94 -21.04
C LEU A 394 0.98 8.31 -22.23
N ASN A 395 0.61 9.13 -23.23
CA ASN A 395 0.01 8.66 -24.48
C ASN A 395 1.03 8.11 -25.51
N ALA A 396 2.26 7.81 -25.08
CA ALA A 396 3.37 7.34 -25.92
C ALA A 396 3.84 8.32 -27.03
N GLU A 397 3.51 9.61 -26.93
CA GLU A 397 3.90 10.69 -27.86
C GLU A 397 5.15 11.44 -27.37
N ASN A 398 6.26 10.72 -27.16
CA ASN A 398 7.47 11.26 -26.49
C ASN A 398 8.06 12.51 -27.16
N ASP A 399 8.02 12.61 -28.49
CA ASP A 399 8.52 13.78 -29.22
C ASP A 399 7.63 15.02 -29.00
N LEU A 400 6.31 14.83 -28.88
CA LEU A 400 5.38 15.90 -28.56
C LEU A 400 5.56 16.34 -27.10
N ALA A 401 5.75 15.40 -26.18
CA ALA A 401 6.08 15.70 -24.79
C ALA A 401 7.30 16.61 -24.69
N LYS A 402 8.40 16.26 -25.36
CA LYS A 402 9.61 17.07 -25.44
C LYS A 402 9.40 18.43 -26.09
N LYS A 403 8.51 18.54 -27.09
CA LYS A 403 8.14 19.82 -27.69
C LYS A 403 7.47 20.73 -26.67
N TYR A 404 6.53 20.22 -25.87
CA TYR A 404 5.90 20.99 -24.80
C TYR A 404 6.88 21.35 -23.68
N LEU A 405 7.74 20.42 -23.25
CA LEU A 405 8.78 20.69 -22.23
C LEU A 405 9.69 21.87 -22.64
N LYS A 406 10.10 21.93 -23.91
CA LYS A 406 10.92 23.05 -24.44
C LYS A 406 10.22 24.41 -24.44
N MET A 407 8.88 24.44 -24.38
CA MET A 407 8.09 25.67 -24.33
C MET A 407 7.90 26.18 -22.90
N VAL A 408 8.17 25.36 -21.88
CA VAL A 408 8.02 25.74 -20.48
C VAL A 408 9.07 26.81 -20.12
N GLU A 409 8.67 27.84 -19.37
CA GLU A 409 9.60 28.86 -18.84
C GLU A 409 9.91 28.57 -17.36
N PRO A 410 11.02 27.88 -17.01
CA PRO A 410 11.21 27.33 -15.66
C PRO A 410 11.30 28.38 -14.56
N LYS A 411 11.69 29.63 -14.90
CA LYS A 411 11.79 30.75 -13.97
C LYS A 411 10.42 31.24 -13.45
N SER A 412 9.35 30.92 -14.16
CA SER A 412 7.98 31.33 -13.82
C SER A 412 7.20 30.28 -13.02
N LEU A 413 7.79 29.11 -12.80
CA LEU A 413 7.18 28.01 -12.04
C LEU A 413 7.38 28.18 -10.54
N ASN A 414 6.39 27.79 -9.74
CA ASN A 414 6.61 27.47 -8.33
C ASN A 414 7.50 26.21 -8.18
N GLU A 415 7.93 25.90 -6.96
CA GLU A 415 8.85 24.77 -6.72
C GLU A 415 8.26 23.42 -7.11
N ASN A 416 7.00 23.13 -6.76
CA ASN A 416 6.36 21.84 -7.05
C ASN A 416 6.22 21.60 -8.57
N LEU A 417 5.96 22.65 -9.36
CA LEU A 417 5.91 22.56 -10.82
C LEU A 417 7.30 22.37 -11.44
N LYS A 418 8.36 22.97 -10.87
CA LYS A 418 9.74 22.68 -11.30
C LYS A 418 10.10 21.23 -11.04
N ASP A 419 9.66 20.71 -9.90
CA ASP A 419 9.87 19.32 -9.51
C ASP A 419 9.14 18.38 -10.50
N GLN A 420 7.86 18.65 -10.82
CA GLN A 420 7.11 17.88 -11.82
C GLN A 420 7.70 17.99 -13.24
N LEU A 421 8.19 19.16 -13.63
CA LEU A 421 8.89 19.36 -14.90
C LEU A 421 10.09 18.41 -15.00
N ARG A 422 10.92 18.37 -13.95
CA ARG A 422 12.11 17.52 -13.89
C ARG A 422 11.79 16.03 -13.91
N ILE A 423 10.72 15.61 -13.22
CA ILE A 423 10.21 14.23 -13.28
C ILE A 423 9.80 13.89 -14.72
N THR A 424 9.03 14.78 -15.37
CA THR A 424 8.56 14.58 -16.74
C THR A 424 9.71 14.50 -17.74
N GLU A 425 10.73 15.36 -17.60
CA GLU A 425 11.97 15.28 -18.40
C GLU A 425 12.66 13.92 -18.26
N MET A 426 12.82 13.42 -17.03
CA MET A 426 13.40 12.10 -16.77
C MET A 426 12.58 10.98 -17.40
N LEU A 427 11.26 11.04 -17.33
CA LEU A 427 10.38 10.05 -17.97
C LEU A 427 10.58 10.02 -19.50
N THR A 428 10.72 11.18 -20.15
CA THR A 428 11.03 11.23 -21.59
C THR A 428 12.41 10.68 -21.95
N LEU A 429 13.39 10.83 -21.05
CA LEU A 429 14.74 10.24 -21.18
C LEU A 429 14.70 8.72 -21.04
N LEU A 430 13.94 8.20 -20.07
CA LEU A 430 13.77 6.76 -19.86
C LEU A 430 13.05 6.09 -21.04
N THR A 431 12.02 6.72 -21.62
CA THR A 431 11.35 6.19 -22.83
C THR A 431 12.27 6.17 -24.06
N ASP A 432 13.19 7.12 -24.17
CA ASP A 432 14.21 7.08 -25.22
C ASP A 432 15.17 5.89 -25.03
N TRP A 433 15.56 5.62 -23.77
CA TRP A 433 16.39 4.47 -23.44
C TRP A 433 15.69 3.13 -23.71
N GLU A 434 14.37 3.06 -23.50
CA GLU A 434 13.52 1.93 -23.90
C GLU A 434 13.61 1.66 -25.40
N LYS A 435 13.50 2.71 -26.23
CA LYS A 435 13.61 2.65 -27.70
C LYS A 435 15.04 2.56 -28.23
N GLU A 436 15.93 1.95 -27.45
CA GLU A 436 17.34 1.69 -27.78
C GLU A 436 18.19 2.92 -28.12
N LYS A 437 17.74 4.13 -27.75
CA LYS A 437 18.60 5.32 -27.85
C LYS A 437 19.61 5.35 -26.70
N SER A 438 20.67 6.12 -26.88
CA SER A 438 21.68 6.33 -25.83
C SER A 438 21.04 6.98 -24.59
N LEU A 439 21.23 6.38 -23.42
CA LEU A 439 20.85 6.96 -22.13
C LEU A 439 21.94 7.94 -21.66
N ASP A 440 21.56 9.16 -21.31
CA ASP A 440 22.42 10.02 -20.50
C ASP A 440 22.38 9.55 -19.04
N GLU A 441 23.28 8.63 -18.71
CA GLU A 441 23.39 8.05 -17.36
C GLU A 441 23.67 9.12 -16.30
N ASN A 442 24.43 10.18 -16.62
CA ASN A 442 24.74 11.23 -15.66
C ASN A 442 23.48 12.05 -15.32
N GLN A 443 22.67 12.38 -16.32
CA GLN A 443 21.41 13.09 -16.11
C GLN A 443 20.41 12.26 -15.31
N LEU A 444 20.31 10.95 -15.60
CA LEU A 444 19.45 10.04 -14.84
C LEU A 444 19.88 9.97 -13.37
N ILE A 445 21.17 9.70 -13.10
CA ILE A 445 21.71 9.64 -11.74
C ILE A 445 21.48 10.96 -11.00
N ALA A 446 21.75 12.10 -11.65
CA ALA A 446 21.55 13.41 -11.04
C ALA A 446 20.09 13.65 -10.64
N THR A 447 19.13 13.17 -11.43
CA THR A 447 17.69 13.30 -11.14
C THR A 447 17.24 12.34 -10.05
N LEU A 448 17.69 11.08 -10.08
CA LEU A 448 17.37 10.11 -9.02
C LEU A 448 17.97 10.52 -7.67
N LYS A 449 19.18 11.10 -7.63
CA LYS A 449 19.76 11.69 -6.40
C LYS A 449 18.91 12.85 -5.88
N TRP A 450 18.46 13.73 -6.76
CA TRP A 450 17.58 14.83 -6.36
C TRP A 450 16.25 14.32 -5.79
N LEU A 451 15.65 13.30 -6.41
CA LEU A 451 14.46 12.64 -5.89
C LEU A 451 14.71 12.00 -4.51
N GLN A 452 15.86 11.36 -4.31
CA GLN A 452 16.25 10.80 -3.01
C GLN A 452 16.33 11.89 -1.93
N GLU A 453 16.88 13.06 -2.24
CA GLU A 453 16.95 14.18 -1.30
C GLU A 453 15.59 14.86 -1.05
N LYS A 454 14.65 14.77 -2.00
CA LYS A 454 13.26 15.19 -1.79
C LYS A 454 12.53 14.19 -0.87
N ALA A 455 12.64 12.90 -1.15
CA ALA A 455 12.06 11.82 -0.35
C ALA A 455 12.52 11.88 1.13
N LYS A 456 13.82 12.08 1.38
CA LYS A 456 14.36 12.22 2.76
C LYS A 456 13.82 13.42 3.55
N LYS A 457 13.21 14.40 2.88
CA LYS A 457 12.63 15.59 3.52
C LYS A 457 11.12 15.45 3.74
N GLU A 458 10.51 14.40 3.20
CA GLU A 458 9.11 14.08 3.46
C GLU A 458 8.95 13.68 4.93
N LYS A 459 7.80 14.05 5.51
CA LYS A 459 7.52 13.71 6.91
C LYS A 459 7.19 12.23 6.98
N ASN A 460 8.10 11.45 7.57
CA ASN A 460 7.79 10.10 7.98
C ASN A 460 6.76 10.16 9.10
N MET A 461 5.57 9.59 8.92
CA MET A 461 4.61 9.51 10.02
C MET A 461 5.14 8.53 11.07
N GLU A 462 5.36 9.00 12.29
CA GLU A 462 5.68 8.12 13.44
C GLU A 462 4.49 7.21 13.84
N ASN A 463 3.34 7.30 13.16
CA ASN A 463 2.14 6.51 13.47
C ASN A 463 2.06 5.23 12.65
N ASN A 464 2.21 4.09 13.35
CA ASN A 464 2.12 2.69 12.92
C ASN A 464 0.75 2.22 12.35
N ASN A 465 -0.05 3.08 11.71
CA ASN A 465 -1.22 2.60 10.98
C ASN A 465 -0.80 2.32 9.53
N SER A 466 -0.74 1.04 9.17
CA SER A 466 -0.18 0.50 7.92
C SER A 466 -0.90 0.90 6.62
N TRP A 467 -1.88 1.81 6.67
CA TRP A 467 -2.85 2.03 5.59
C TRP A 467 -2.68 3.39 4.89
N SER A 468 -1.62 4.15 5.16
CA SER A 468 -1.42 5.49 4.56
C SER A 468 0.05 5.87 4.41
N SER A 469 0.91 4.92 4.03
CA SER A 469 2.37 5.06 4.11
C SER A 469 2.93 6.20 3.24
N PHE A 470 2.19 6.66 2.22
CA PHE A 470 2.62 7.70 1.29
C PHE A 470 1.78 8.99 1.30
N GLU A 471 0.93 9.24 2.30
CA GLU A 471 0.11 10.47 2.37
C GLU A 471 0.94 11.74 2.19
N ASN A 472 2.09 11.77 2.86
CA ASN A 472 3.05 12.85 2.80
C ASN A 472 4.35 12.43 2.08
N GLY A 473 4.29 11.30 1.37
CA GLY A 473 5.43 10.59 0.76
C GLY A 473 5.40 10.54 -0.77
N SER A 474 4.84 11.55 -1.45
CA SER A 474 4.66 11.53 -2.91
C SER A 474 5.96 11.36 -3.70
N TYR A 475 7.07 12.00 -3.31
CA TYR A 475 8.38 11.82 -3.94
C TYR A 475 8.90 10.41 -3.74
N SER A 476 8.70 9.85 -2.55
CA SER A 476 9.05 8.47 -2.21
C SER A 476 8.28 7.47 -3.09
N LEU A 477 6.96 7.62 -3.18
CA LEU A 477 6.09 6.78 -4.01
C LEU A 477 6.46 6.86 -5.50
N ILE A 478 6.56 8.08 -6.05
CA ILE A 478 6.93 8.30 -7.46
C ILE A 478 8.29 7.68 -7.76
N SER A 479 9.28 7.87 -6.88
CA SER A 479 10.63 7.34 -7.10
C SER A 479 10.68 5.82 -7.05
N LYS A 480 9.99 5.21 -6.07
CA LYS A 480 9.77 3.76 -6.00
C LYS A 480 9.18 3.26 -7.32
N ASN A 481 8.06 3.85 -7.75
CA ASN A 481 7.35 3.41 -8.95
C ASN A 481 8.20 3.60 -10.23
N ILE A 482 8.94 4.70 -10.39
CA ILE A 482 9.79 4.91 -11.57
C ILE A 482 10.91 3.87 -11.62
N ILE A 483 11.57 3.61 -10.49
CA ILE A 483 12.67 2.64 -10.45
C ILE A 483 12.15 1.23 -10.69
N GLN A 484 11.11 0.81 -9.95
CA GLN A 484 10.56 -0.54 -10.06
C GLN A 484 9.92 -0.76 -11.44
N ASN A 485 9.10 0.19 -11.92
CA ASN A 485 8.33 -0.05 -13.14
C ASN A 485 9.14 0.11 -14.42
N ILE A 486 10.07 1.07 -14.42
CA ILE A 486 10.76 1.48 -15.64
C ILE A 486 12.22 0.99 -15.60
N VAL A 487 12.99 1.40 -14.58
CA VAL A 487 14.44 1.14 -14.56
C VAL A 487 14.76 -0.35 -14.41
N VAL A 488 14.11 -1.05 -13.48
CA VAL A 488 14.29 -2.49 -13.25
C VAL A 488 13.85 -3.27 -14.50
N ASN A 489 12.64 -3.02 -15.00
CA ASN A 489 12.13 -3.69 -16.20
C ASN A 489 13.04 -3.50 -17.42
N GLN A 490 13.61 -2.30 -17.58
CA GLN A 490 14.52 -2.00 -18.68
C GLN A 490 15.84 -2.79 -18.58
N TYR A 491 16.41 -2.91 -17.39
CA TYR A 491 17.59 -3.76 -17.19
C TYR A 491 17.29 -5.24 -17.44
N LEU A 492 16.12 -5.74 -17.00
CA LEU A 492 15.68 -7.11 -17.28
C LEU A 492 15.51 -7.36 -18.78
N THR A 493 14.86 -6.45 -19.50
CA THR A 493 14.63 -6.54 -20.95
C THR A 493 15.96 -6.57 -21.73
N LYS A 494 16.97 -5.82 -21.28
CA LYS A 494 18.32 -5.83 -21.84
C LYS A 494 19.18 -7.03 -21.39
N GLY A 495 18.68 -7.86 -20.47
CA GLY A 495 19.41 -9.01 -19.93
C GLY A 495 20.46 -8.68 -18.86
N ASP A 496 20.49 -7.45 -18.34
CA ASP A 496 21.36 -7.06 -17.22
C ASP A 496 20.67 -7.29 -15.88
N THR A 497 20.44 -8.56 -15.55
CA THR A 497 19.75 -8.98 -14.33
C THR A 497 20.49 -8.55 -13.05
N ALA A 498 21.81 -8.31 -13.11
CA ALA A 498 22.59 -7.88 -11.96
C ALA A 498 22.35 -6.39 -11.64
N LEU A 499 22.26 -5.53 -12.66
CA LEU A 499 21.83 -4.15 -12.45
C LEU A 499 20.35 -4.07 -12.07
N ALA A 500 19.48 -4.89 -12.67
CA ALA A 500 18.07 -4.97 -12.28
C ALA A 500 17.92 -5.32 -10.79
N SER A 501 18.70 -6.28 -10.29
CA SER A 501 18.62 -6.71 -8.89
C SER A 501 19.07 -5.62 -7.91
N LEU A 502 20.09 -4.82 -8.25
CA LEU A 502 20.52 -3.67 -7.45
C LEU A 502 19.56 -2.47 -7.57
N ALA A 503 19.01 -2.22 -8.75
CA ALA A 503 18.00 -1.19 -8.96
C ALA A 503 16.74 -1.47 -8.14
N ALA A 504 16.32 -2.73 -8.02
CA ALA A 504 15.21 -3.13 -7.17
C ALA A 504 15.45 -2.78 -5.69
N VAL A 505 16.67 -3.03 -5.16
CA VAL A 505 17.04 -2.58 -3.80
C VAL A 505 16.94 -1.06 -3.68
N LYS A 506 17.41 -0.32 -4.69
CA LYS A 506 17.32 1.15 -4.69
C LYS A 506 15.86 1.63 -4.72
N GLY A 507 14.98 0.95 -5.47
CA GLY A 507 13.55 1.22 -5.47
C GLY A 507 12.92 1.00 -4.09
N ASP A 508 13.31 -0.05 -3.39
CA ASP A 508 12.82 -0.37 -2.04
C ASP A 508 13.30 0.62 -0.96
N ILE A 509 14.48 1.23 -1.14
CA ILE A 509 14.94 2.33 -0.28
C ILE A 509 13.97 3.51 -0.31
N PHE A 510 13.32 3.78 -1.46
CA PHE A 510 12.31 4.82 -1.55
C PHE A 510 11.01 4.45 -0.82
N TYR A 511 10.72 3.17 -0.61
CA TYR A 511 9.63 2.76 0.29
C TYR A 511 9.87 3.27 1.71
N ASN A 512 11.14 3.34 2.14
CA ASN A 512 11.54 3.91 3.42
C ASN A 512 11.96 5.40 3.29
N HIS A 513 11.25 6.17 2.48
CA HIS A 513 11.46 7.61 2.32
C HIS A 513 12.89 8.03 1.91
N GLY A 514 13.61 7.15 1.20
CA GLY A 514 14.99 7.40 0.78
C GLY A 514 16.04 7.18 1.87
N TYR A 515 15.64 6.71 3.07
CA TYR A 515 16.53 6.35 4.16
C TYR A 515 17.10 4.94 3.97
N VAL A 516 18.42 4.86 4.02
CA VAL A 516 19.18 3.63 3.78
C VAL A 516 19.51 2.94 5.10
N ASN A 517 19.11 1.68 5.24
CA ASN A 517 19.55 0.82 6.32
C ASN A 517 21.01 0.41 6.12
N ASP A 518 21.72 0.14 7.22
CA ASP A 518 23.17 -0.12 7.20
C ASP A 518 23.59 -1.31 6.31
N THR A 519 22.74 -2.34 6.17
CA THR A 519 23.03 -3.52 5.37
C THR A 519 22.16 -3.61 4.11
N LEU A 520 22.74 -4.08 3.00
CA LEU A 520 22.06 -4.21 1.71
C LEU A 520 20.73 -4.99 1.79
N GLU A 521 20.75 -6.14 2.47
CA GLU A 521 19.58 -7.01 2.59
C GLU A 521 18.44 -6.41 3.44
N ASN A 522 18.76 -5.54 4.42
CA ASN A 522 17.75 -4.86 5.24
C ASN A 522 17.04 -3.72 4.49
N ASN A 523 17.47 -3.40 3.27
CA ASN A 523 16.81 -2.43 2.41
C ASN A 523 15.82 -3.09 1.43
N MET A 524 15.69 -4.42 1.42
CA MET A 524 14.84 -5.14 0.46
C MET A 524 13.43 -5.37 1.00
N GLN A 525 12.42 -5.08 0.18
CA GLN A 525 11.05 -5.51 0.38
C GLN A 525 10.85 -6.95 -0.09
N TYR A 526 9.72 -7.54 0.27
CA TYR A 526 9.41 -8.95 0.00
C TYR A 526 9.60 -9.36 -1.48
N SER A 527 9.16 -8.54 -2.43
CA SER A 527 9.30 -8.81 -3.88
C SER A 527 10.77 -8.88 -4.30
N THR A 528 11.60 -7.93 -3.88
CA THR A 528 13.04 -7.94 -4.15
C THR A 528 13.75 -9.10 -3.46
N ILE A 529 13.39 -9.43 -2.21
CA ILE A 529 13.91 -10.61 -1.52
C ILE A 529 13.62 -11.87 -2.32
N ARG A 530 12.38 -12.06 -2.76
CA ARG A 530 11.97 -13.21 -3.56
C ARG A 530 12.72 -13.27 -4.89
N PHE A 531 12.86 -12.14 -5.58
CA PHE A 531 13.63 -12.05 -6.81
C PHE A 531 15.08 -12.51 -6.62
N TRP A 532 15.74 -12.01 -5.57
CA TRP A 532 17.10 -12.41 -5.22
C TRP A 532 17.21 -13.89 -4.84
N GLN A 533 16.22 -14.41 -4.11
CA GLN A 533 16.21 -15.76 -3.59
C GLN A 533 15.81 -16.82 -4.61
N GLU A 534 14.96 -16.51 -5.58
CA GLU A 534 14.32 -17.52 -6.44
C GLU A 534 14.63 -17.35 -7.93
N ASP A 535 14.92 -16.13 -8.41
CA ASP A 535 15.06 -15.84 -9.84
C ASP A 535 16.52 -15.64 -10.30
N LEU A 536 17.42 -15.22 -9.40
CA LEU A 536 18.83 -15.02 -9.77
C LEU A 536 19.60 -16.34 -9.99
N THR A 537 20.41 -16.36 -11.04
CA THR A 537 21.33 -17.48 -11.37
C THR A 537 22.68 -17.30 -10.68
N PRO A 538 23.52 -18.36 -10.58
CA PRO A 538 24.87 -18.23 -10.03
C PRO A 538 25.70 -17.16 -10.75
N LYS A 539 25.58 -17.08 -12.09
CA LYS A 539 26.27 -16.07 -12.91
C LYS A 539 25.90 -14.66 -12.46
N THR A 540 24.61 -14.40 -12.26
CA THR A 540 24.12 -13.08 -11.86
C THR A 540 24.55 -12.72 -10.43
N LEU A 541 24.40 -13.64 -9.47
CA LEU A 541 24.80 -13.42 -8.08
C LEU A 541 26.32 -13.17 -7.94
N ILE A 542 27.14 -13.87 -8.73
CA ILE A 542 28.59 -13.64 -8.77
C ILE A 542 28.90 -12.27 -9.38
N GLN A 543 28.14 -11.82 -10.39
CA GLN A 543 28.31 -10.48 -10.93
C GLN A 543 27.98 -9.41 -9.89
N VAL A 544 26.89 -9.56 -9.15
CA VAL A 544 26.54 -8.70 -8.00
C VAL A 544 27.64 -8.73 -6.94
N GLN A 545 28.17 -9.91 -6.60
CA GLN A 545 29.30 -10.05 -5.67
C GLN A 545 30.53 -9.26 -6.14
N ARG A 546 30.86 -9.29 -7.44
CA ARG A 546 31.97 -8.51 -7.99
C ARG A 546 31.74 -7.01 -7.88
N TYR A 547 30.52 -6.52 -8.13
CA TYR A 547 30.20 -5.11 -7.92
C TYR A 547 30.47 -4.68 -6.49
N ILE A 548 30.09 -5.51 -5.52
CA ILE A 548 30.28 -5.22 -4.09
C ILE A 548 31.77 -5.30 -3.68
N GLN A 549 32.51 -6.28 -4.20
CA GLN A 549 33.89 -6.56 -3.78
C GLN A 549 34.96 -5.75 -4.53
N SER A 550 34.61 -5.11 -5.66
CA SER A 550 35.54 -4.30 -6.45
C SER A 550 35.01 -2.88 -6.70
N PRO A 551 34.89 -2.03 -5.65
CA PRO A 551 34.38 -0.67 -5.77
C PRO A 551 35.08 0.19 -6.84
N GLU A 552 36.37 -0.04 -7.05
CA GLU A 552 37.21 0.67 -8.02
C GLU A 552 36.85 0.37 -9.49
N LYS A 553 36.09 -0.70 -9.73
CA LYS A 553 35.63 -1.13 -11.07
C LYS A 553 34.16 -0.85 -11.32
N GLN A 554 33.47 -0.25 -10.35
CA GLN A 554 32.05 0.05 -10.48
C GLN A 554 31.82 1.14 -11.54
N THR A 555 30.75 0.98 -12.33
CA THR A 555 30.23 2.09 -13.15
C THR A 555 29.61 3.15 -12.24
N LYS A 556 29.36 4.36 -12.76
CA LYS A 556 28.69 5.42 -11.99
C LYS A 556 27.30 4.98 -11.52
N MET A 557 26.56 4.26 -12.37
CA MET A 557 25.29 3.66 -11.97
C MET A 557 25.44 2.70 -10.78
N VAL A 558 26.39 1.76 -10.82
CA VAL A 558 26.60 0.81 -9.70
C VAL A 558 26.95 1.56 -8.41
N GLN A 559 27.81 2.58 -8.50
CA GLN A 559 28.14 3.44 -7.36
C GLN A 559 26.91 4.13 -6.77
N PHE A 560 26.00 4.62 -7.62
CA PHE A 560 24.75 5.24 -7.19
C PHE A 560 23.77 4.24 -6.56
N LEU A 561 23.62 3.06 -7.15
CA LEU A 561 22.72 2.01 -6.65
C LEU A 561 23.15 1.48 -5.28
N LEU A 562 24.46 1.49 -5.00
CA LEU A 562 25.05 1.07 -3.73
C LEU A 562 25.36 2.24 -2.77
N GLU A 563 24.99 3.47 -3.15
CA GLU A 563 25.26 4.67 -2.34
C GLU A 563 24.62 4.55 -0.95
N ASP A 564 25.34 5.00 0.08
CA ASP A 564 24.99 4.95 1.50
C ASP A 564 24.87 3.53 2.14
N ILE A 565 24.97 2.45 1.35
CA ILE A 565 25.01 1.09 1.88
C ILE A 565 26.38 0.79 2.47
N LYS A 566 26.45 0.64 3.80
CA LYS A 566 27.73 0.49 4.52
C LYS A 566 28.23 -0.95 4.56
N LYS A 567 27.32 -1.92 4.59
CA LYS A 567 27.63 -3.33 4.81
C LYS A 567 26.83 -4.23 3.88
N VAL A 568 27.41 -5.38 3.56
CA VAL A 568 26.73 -6.47 2.86
C VAL A 568 26.97 -7.74 3.65
N ASN A 569 25.91 -8.49 3.96
CA ASN A 569 26.06 -9.78 4.61
C ASN A 569 26.68 -10.79 3.63
N SER A 570 28.00 -11.01 3.77
CA SER A 570 28.76 -11.93 2.92
C SER A 570 28.28 -13.37 3.04
N ASN A 571 27.79 -13.78 4.22
CA ASN A 571 27.26 -15.12 4.44
C ASN A 571 25.93 -15.31 3.69
N TYR A 572 25.06 -14.30 3.71
CA TYR A 572 23.81 -14.32 2.93
C TYR A 572 24.09 -14.49 1.43
N LEU A 573 24.98 -13.67 0.87
CA LEU A 573 25.32 -13.77 -0.56
C LEU A 573 25.99 -15.10 -0.92
N THR A 574 26.89 -15.59 -0.06
CA THR A 574 27.55 -16.89 -0.26
C THR A 574 26.53 -18.03 -0.25
N GLU A 575 25.56 -17.98 0.65
CA GLU A 575 24.50 -18.98 0.76
C GLU A 575 23.53 -18.96 -0.44
N LEU A 576 23.17 -17.77 -0.95
CA LEU A 576 22.41 -17.62 -2.19
C LEU A 576 23.14 -18.24 -3.39
N ILE A 577 24.43 -17.91 -3.57
CA ILE A 577 25.25 -18.45 -4.68
C ILE A 577 25.32 -19.97 -4.60
N GLY A 578 25.60 -20.52 -3.41
CA GLY A 578 25.67 -21.97 -3.20
C GLY A 578 24.34 -22.67 -3.49
N THR A 579 23.22 -22.05 -3.08
CA THR A 579 21.87 -22.60 -3.32
C THR A 579 21.50 -22.54 -4.81
N ALA A 580 21.87 -21.46 -5.50
CA ALA A 580 21.70 -21.35 -6.95
C ALA A 580 22.50 -22.45 -7.70
N TYR A 581 23.72 -22.79 -7.26
CA TYR A 581 24.46 -23.92 -7.82
C TYR A 581 23.80 -25.27 -7.54
N LEU A 582 23.21 -25.48 -6.35
CA LEU A 582 22.43 -26.69 -6.07
C LEU A 582 21.24 -26.84 -7.04
N ARG A 583 20.57 -25.73 -7.33
CA ARG A 583 19.43 -25.67 -8.26
C ARG A 583 19.82 -25.99 -9.70
N GLU A 584 21.02 -25.60 -10.14
CA GLU A 584 21.61 -25.98 -11.43
C GLU A 584 22.27 -27.37 -11.43
N LEU A 585 22.25 -28.08 -10.29
CA LEU A 585 22.90 -29.39 -10.08
C LEU A 585 24.43 -29.35 -10.25
N ASP A 586 25.06 -28.18 -10.12
CA ASP A 586 26.51 -28.01 -10.08
C ASP A 586 27.03 -28.20 -8.64
N PHE A 587 27.05 -29.46 -8.22
CA PHE A 587 27.49 -29.81 -6.87
C PHE A 587 28.97 -29.47 -6.59
N THR A 588 29.80 -29.39 -7.63
CA THR A 588 31.22 -29.03 -7.49
C THR A 588 31.35 -27.58 -7.02
N ASN A 589 30.70 -26.65 -7.72
CA ASN A 589 30.73 -25.25 -7.35
C ASN A 589 29.87 -24.95 -6.11
N ALA A 590 28.79 -25.70 -5.87
CA ALA A 590 28.04 -25.61 -4.62
C ALA A 590 28.92 -25.94 -3.40
N VAL A 591 29.64 -27.08 -3.41
CA VAL A 591 30.56 -27.47 -2.33
C VAL A 591 31.65 -26.42 -2.15
N LYS A 592 32.25 -25.96 -3.25
CA LYS A 592 33.29 -24.92 -3.19
C LYS A 592 32.78 -23.63 -2.54
N THR A 593 31.55 -23.23 -2.87
CA THR A 593 30.94 -22.00 -2.35
C THR A 593 30.58 -22.13 -0.88
N PHE A 594 29.86 -23.19 -0.50
CA PHE A 594 29.38 -23.38 0.89
C PHE A 594 30.52 -23.59 1.89
N LYS A 595 31.69 -24.09 1.46
CA LYS A 595 32.89 -24.17 2.32
C LYS A 595 33.41 -22.81 2.81
N ASN A 596 33.01 -21.72 2.15
CA ASN A 596 33.39 -20.37 2.56
C ASN A 596 32.48 -19.82 3.67
N LEU A 597 31.40 -20.50 4.03
CA LEU A 597 30.57 -20.13 5.17
C LEU A 597 31.28 -20.53 6.49
N PRO A 598 31.18 -19.72 7.55
CA PRO A 598 31.68 -20.10 8.87
C PRO A 598 31.04 -21.41 9.35
N GLY A 599 31.77 -22.24 10.09
CA GLY A 599 31.23 -23.49 10.65
C GLY A 599 30.07 -23.28 11.64
N THR A 600 29.91 -22.07 12.17
CA THR A 600 28.79 -21.65 13.02
C THR A 600 27.57 -21.17 12.24
N TYR A 601 27.66 -21.03 10.91
CA TYR A 601 26.57 -20.55 10.09
C TYR A 601 25.42 -21.57 10.08
N LYS A 602 24.21 -21.09 10.36
CA LYS A 602 22.98 -21.86 10.26
C LYS A 602 22.07 -21.22 9.21
N SER A 603 21.63 -22.02 8.25
CA SER A 603 20.56 -21.61 7.34
C SER A 603 19.26 -21.39 8.11
N LYS A 604 18.34 -20.62 7.54
CA LYS A 604 17.00 -20.38 8.11
C LYS A 604 16.31 -21.71 8.41
N GLU A 605 15.88 -21.86 9.67
CA GLU A 605 15.07 -23.00 10.10
C GLU A 605 13.60 -22.73 9.78
N TYR A 606 12.87 -23.78 9.41
CA TYR A 606 11.46 -23.71 9.09
C TYR A 606 10.72 -24.66 10.02
N SER A 607 9.59 -24.21 10.57
CA SER A 607 8.68 -25.04 11.37
C SER A 607 7.52 -25.53 10.52
N ASN A 608 7.02 -26.72 10.83
CA ASN A 608 5.72 -27.14 10.35
C ASN A 608 4.62 -26.45 11.18
N TRP A 609 3.89 -25.53 10.57
CA TRP A 609 2.84 -24.76 11.25
C TRP A 609 1.77 -25.65 11.92
N TYR A 610 1.53 -26.85 11.39
CA TYR A 610 0.52 -27.78 11.93
C TYR A 610 1.02 -28.66 13.08
N ALA A 611 2.33 -28.76 13.29
CA ALA A 611 2.92 -29.71 14.25
C ALA A 611 3.88 -29.05 15.25
N GLU A 612 4.18 -27.76 15.12
CA GLU A 612 5.19 -27.03 15.93
C GLU A 612 6.60 -27.67 15.94
N GLU A 613 6.85 -28.66 15.07
CA GLU A 613 8.13 -29.33 14.93
C GLU A 613 9.01 -28.63 13.89
N THR A 614 10.28 -28.41 14.23
CA THR A 614 11.30 -27.93 13.29
C THR A 614 11.56 -28.98 12.21
N ILE A 615 11.58 -28.56 10.95
CA ILE A 615 11.93 -29.44 9.84
C ILE A 615 13.40 -29.85 9.99
N ALA A 616 13.65 -31.15 10.14
CA ALA A 616 14.99 -31.74 10.07
C ALA A 616 15.21 -32.38 8.68
N PRO A 617 15.63 -31.58 7.66
CA PRO A 617 15.77 -32.06 6.29
C PRO A 617 16.77 -33.20 6.20
N ASN A 618 16.35 -34.33 5.60
CA ASN A 618 17.25 -35.41 5.24
C ASN A 618 16.83 -36.00 3.88
N PRO A 619 17.45 -35.54 2.78
CA PRO A 619 17.03 -35.87 1.42
C PRO A 619 17.33 -37.31 1.01
N PHE A 620 18.00 -38.10 1.87
CA PHE A 620 18.36 -39.48 1.58
C PHE A 620 17.47 -40.51 2.29
N ILE A 621 16.44 -40.05 3.03
CA ILE A 621 15.37 -40.91 3.51
C ILE A 621 14.51 -41.31 2.31
N VAL A 622 14.37 -42.61 2.09
CA VAL A 622 13.52 -43.15 1.03
C VAL A 622 12.11 -43.35 1.59
N THR A 623 11.11 -42.73 0.95
CA THR A 623 9.72 -42.84 1.38
C THR A 623 8.82 -43.29 0.25
N ILE A 624 7.89 -44.20 0.57
CA ILE A 624 6.81 -44.57 -0.35
C ILE A 624 5.82 -43.41 -0.41
N ASN A 625 5.35 -42.95 0.75
CA ASN A 625 4.42 -41.83 0.85
C ASN A 625 5.14 -40.48 0.82
N ASP A 626 4.50 -39.48 0.18
CA ASP A 626 4.93 -38.08 0.25
C ASP A 626 4.47 -37.44 1.57
N TYR A 627 3.32 -37.87 2.11
CA TYR A 627 2.78 -37.45 3.41
C TYR A 627 2.29 -38.64 4.25
N PRO A 628 2.44 -38.60 5.58
CA PRO A 628 3.21 -37.60 6.34
C PRO A 628 4.71 -37.64 6.00
N LYS A 629 5.36 -36.47 5.99
CA LYS A 629 6.80 -36.37 5.67
C LYS A 629 7.61 -37.05 6.78
N LYS A 630 8.52 -37.96 6.41
CA LYS A 630 9.48 -38.54 7.37
C LYS A 630 10.70 -37.62 7.49
N ILE A 631 10.90 -37.02 8.65
CA ILE A 631 12.04 -36.13 8.93
C ILE A 631 13.25 -36.89 9.49
N GLY A 632 14.44 -36.31 9.38
CA GLY A 632 15.66 -36.88 9.96
C GLY A 632 15.73 -36.70 11.48
N GLN A 633 16.58 -37.49 12.13
CA GLN A 633 16.94 -37.27 13.55
C GLN A 633 17.80 -36.01 13.73
N SER A 634 18.57 -35.64 12.70
CA SER A 634 19.34 -34.40 12.63
C SER A 634 19.16 -33.75 11.25
N SER A 635 19.19 -32.42 11.21
CA SER A 635 19.11 -31.63 9.98
C SER A 635 20.41 -31.75 9.19
N MET A 636 20.30 -32.15 7.92
CA MET A 636 21.42 -32.09 6.98
C MET A 636 21.61 -30.67 6.48
N THR A 637 22.85 -30.18 6.49
CA THR A 637 23.20 -28.87 5.94
C THR A 637 23.26 -28.87 4.41
N LYS A 638 23.14 -27.70 3.79
CA LYS A 638 23.32 -27.53 2.34
C LYS A 638 24.71 -28.01 1.86
N LEU A 639 25.76 -27.79 2.65
CA LEU A 639 27.12 -28.28 2.36
C LEU A 639 27.20 -29.81 2.38
N GLU A 640 26.65 -30.45 3.41
CA GLU A 640 26.65 -31.91 3.50
C GLU A 640 25.86 -32.55 2.37
N TYR A 641 24.72 -31.96 2.02
CA TYR A 641 23.92 -32.38 0.87
C TYR A 641 24.72 -32.25 -0.43
N ALA A 642 25.28 -31.07 -0.71
CA ALA A 642 26.11 -30.83 -1.90
C ALA A 642 27.29 -31.82 -1.98
N ALA A 643 27.98 -32.04 -0.87
CA ALA A 643 29.13 -32.94 -0.79
C ALA A 643 28.72 -34.40 -1.03
N ARG A 644 27.56 -34.82 -0.53
CA ARG A 644 27.06 -36.17 -0.74
C ARG A 644 26.60 -36.40 -2.17
N MET A 645 25.93 -35.42 -2.78
CA MET A 645 25.57 -35.47 -4.20
C MET A 645 26.81 -35.51 -5.10
N LEU A 646 27.81 -34.67 -4.83
CA LEU A 646 29.10 -34.69 -5.53
C LEU A 646 29.83 -36.04 -5.37
N LYS A 647 29.81 -36.61 -4.17
CA LYS A 647 30.42 -37.93 -3.91
C LYS A 647 29.80 -39.01 -4.80
N TYR A 648 28.47 -39.10 -4.87
CA TYR A 648 27.81 -40.07 -5.74
C TYR A 648 28.10 -39.79 -7.22
N GLN A 649 28.09 -38.52 -7.64
CA GLN A 649 28.41 -38.14 -9.01
C GLN A 649 29.83 -38.57 -9.42
N THR A 650 30.81 -38.45 -8.51
CA THR A 650 32.18 -38.93 -8.73
C THR A 650 32.25 -40.46 -8.75
N LEU A 651 31.64 -41.14 -7.76
CA LEU A 651 31.64 -42.61 -7.69
C LEU A 651 31.04 -43.25 -8.94
N ILE A 652 30.00 -42.66 -9.54
CA ILE A 652 29.37 -43.15 -10.77
C ILE A 652 30.33 -43.15 -11.96
N LYS A 653 31.30 -42.22 -12.03
CA LYS A 653 32.25 -42.14 -13.15
C LYS A 653 33.21 -43.33 -13.16
N ASP A 654 33.69 -43.72 -11.97
CA ASP A 654 34.73 -44.73 -11.83
C ASP A 654 34.16 -46.15 -11.57
N GLU A 655 32.90 -46.25 -11.13
CA GLU A 655 32.26 -47.53 -10.81
C GLU A 655 31.91 -48.35 -12.06
N GLN A 656 32.41 -49.60 -12.06
CA GLN A 656 32.20 -50.59 -13.11
C GLN A 656 31.11 -51.61 -12.74
N ASN A 657 30.82 -51.80 -11.45
CA ASN A 657 29.76 -52.70 -11.01
C ASN A 657 28.38 -52.05 -11.21
N ASN A 658 27.58 -52.60 -12.13
CA ASN A 658 26.24 -52.09 -12.44
C ASN A 658 25.31 -52.02 -11.22
N GLY A 659 25.38 -52.98 -10.29
CA GLY A 659 24.56 -52.98 -9.08
C GLY A 659 24.90 -51.81 -8.15
N LYS A 660 26.19 -51.54 -7.92
CA LYS A 660 26.64 -50.38 -7.12
C LYS A 660 26.33 -49.06 -7.83
N LYS A 661 26.54 -49.02 -9.15
CA LYS A 661 26.21 -47.84 -9.96
C LYS A 661 24.71 -47.53 -9.92
N ALA A 662 23.87 -48.56 -9.98
CA ALA A 662 22.42 -48.43 -9.82
C ALA A 662 22.04 -47.85 -8.45
N ASP A 663 22.69 -48.32 -7.38
CA ASP A 663 22.48 -47.80 -6.02
C ASP A 663 22.86 -46.32 -5.90
N TYR A 664 24.01 -45.90 -6.45
CA TYR A 664 24.42 -44.49 -6.46
C TYR A 664 23.44 -43.61 -7.24
N TYR A 665 22.98 -44.04 -8.43
CA TYR A 665 21.96 -43.31 -9.18
C TYR A 665 20.64 -43.21 -8.40
N PHE A 666 20.23 -44.28 -7.71
CA PHE A 666 19.03 -44.29 -6.89
C PHE A 666 19.13 -43.28 -5.74
N HIS A 667 20.27 -43.22 -5.05
CA HIS A 667 20.49 -42.26 -3.97
C HIS A 667 20.55 -40.81 -4.46
N MET A 668 21.17 -40.53 -5.62
CA MET A 668 21.11 -39.21 -6.23
C MET A 668 19.69 -38.82 -6.62
N ALA A 669 18.94 -39.75 -7.25
CA ALA A 669 17.54 -39.52 -7.62
C ALA A 669 16.67 -39.21 -6.40
N ASN A 670 16.86 -39.95 -5.31
CA ASN A 670 16.17 -39.70 -4.05
C ASN A 670 16.54 -38.36 -3.44
N GLY A 671 17.82 -37.98 -3.52
CA GLY A 671 18.28 -36.65 -3.12
C GLY A 671 17.46 -35.55 -3.79
N ILE A 672 17.36 -35.60 -5.12
CA ILE A 672 16.60 -34.61 -5.91
C ILE A 672 15.10 -34.65 -5.60
N TYR A 673 14.51 -35.85 -5.54
CA TYR A 673 13.09 -36.00 -5.24
C TYR A 673 12.76 -35.41 -3.86
N GLN A 674 13.58 -35.68 -2.86
CA GLN A 674 13.30 -35.21 -1.50
C GLN A 674 13.56 -33.71 -1.30
N THR A 675 14.32 -33.06 -2.18
CA THR A 675 14.43 -31.59 -2.23
C THR A 675 13.31 -30.91 -3.03
N SER A 676 12.39 -31.67 -3.62
CA SER A 676 11.19 -31.12 -4.29
C SER A 676 10.15 -30.63 -3.28
N THR A 677 9.11 -29.93 -3.74
CA THR A 677 7.99 -29.50 -2.88
C THR A 677 7.31 -30.69 -2.15
N TYR A 678 7.35 -31.88 -2.76
CA TYR A 678 6.79 -33.12 -2.22
C TYR A 678 7.65 -33.76 -1.15
N GLY A 679 8.94 -33.42 -1.10
CA GLY A 679 9.93 -34.07 -0.26
C GLY A 679 10.09 -33.47 1.13
N ASN A 680 10.87 -34.15 1.97
CA ASN A 680 11.15 -33.74 3.36
C ASN A 680 12.25 -32.68 3.50
N ALA A 681 12.94 -32.32 2.41
CA ALA A 681 14.16 -31.52 2.43
C ALA A 681 14.14 -30.36 1.41
N TRP A 682 12.95 -29.84 1.10
CA TRP A 682 12.75 -28.72 0.17
C TRP A 682 13.59 -27.47 0.54
N SER A 683 13.79 -27.22 1.83
CA SER A 683 14.54 -26.07 2.35
C SER A 683 16.03 -26.06 1.99
N LEU A 684 16.55 -27.18 1.47
CA LEU A 684 17.92 -27.24 0.94
C LEU A 684 18.07 -26.49 -0.39
N VAL A 685 16.99 -26.30 -1.14
CA VAL A 685 16.99 -25.67 -2.47
C VAL A 685 15.97 -24.55 -2.64
N SER A 686 15.12 -24.26 -1.66
CA SER A 686 14.16 -23.15 -1.69
C SER A 686 14.07 -22.44 -0.34
N TYR A 687 13.66 -21.17 -0.35
CA TYR A 687 13.51 -20.32 0.84
C TYR A 687 12.06 -20.22 1.33
N SER A 688 11.12 -20.83 0.60
CA SER A 688 9.72 -20.87 0.96
C SER A 688 9.09 -22.17 0.50
N TRP A 689 7.94 -22.52 1.08
CA TRP A 689 7.14 -23.66 0.65
C TRP A 689 5.68 -23.25 0.61
N SER A 690 4.99 -23.59 -0.46
CA SER A 690 3.58 -23.29 -0.63
C SER A 690 2.80 -24.54 -1.02
N SER A 691 1.61 -24.71 -0.44
CA SER A 691 0.66 -25.73 -0.91
C SER A 691 0.22 -25.47 -2.36
N TYR A 692 0.29 -24.22 -2.82
CA TYR A 692 0.04 -23.83 -4.21
C TYR A 692 1.10 -24.34 -5.19
N ASP A 693 2.29 -24.76 -4.73
CA ASP A 693 3.32 -25.33 -5.61
C ASP A 693 2.92 -26.71 -6.15
N ASN A 694 2.00 -27.40 -5.46
CA ASN A 694 1.56 -28.73 -5.82
C ASN A 694 0.88 -28.72 -7.19
N ASN A 695 1.46 -29.42 -8.16
CA ASN A 695 1.01 -29.47 -9.55
C ASN A 695 0.99 -28.11 -10.27
N ALA A 696 1.63 -27.07 -9.74
CA ALA A 696 1.76 -25.81 -10.45
C ALA A 696 2.74 -25.93 -11.61
N LYS A 697 2.48 -25.18 -12.69
CA LYS A 697 3.43 -25.05 -13.79
C LYS A 697 4.74 -24.43 -13.29
N PRO A 698 5.92 -24.97 -13.66
CA PRO A 698 7.19 -24.32 -13.40
C PRO A 698 7.30 -22.97 -14.12
N ASP A 699 7.64 -21.91 -13.38
CA ASP A 699 7.85 -20.55 -13.92
C ASP A 699 9.32 -20.10 -13.84
N ARG A 700 10.18 -20.83 -13.10
CA ARG A 700 11.60 -20.52 -12.91
C ARG A 700 12.55 -21.58 -13.47
N TYR A 701 13.81 -21.17 -13.70
CA TYR A 701 14.85 -22.01 -14.30
C TYR A 701 15.11 -23.33 -13.55
N TRP A 702 14.91 -23.35 -12.23
CA TRP A 702 15.21 -24.49 -11.36
C TRP A 702 13.98 -25.31 -10.98
N GLU A 703 12.78 -24.79 -11.20
CA GLU A 703 11.54 -25.41 -10.71
C GLU A 703 11.16 -26.70 -11.43
N ARG A 704 11.77 -26.97 -12.59
CA ARG A 704 11.69 -28.27 -13.27
C ARG A 704 11.95 -29.44 -12.31
N ASN A 705 12.89 -29.29 -11.37
CA ASN A 705 13.18 -30.32 -10.38
C ASN A 705 12.31 -30.16 -9.12
N TYR A 706 12.03 -28.93 -8.71
CA TYR A 706 11.29 -28.65 -7.49
C TYR A 706 9.80 -28.99 -7.58
N LYS A 707 9.14 -28.68 -8.70
CA LYS A 707 7.69 -28.91 -8.91
C LYS A 707 7.40 -30.20 -9.68
N GLN A 708 8.33 -30.69 -10.50
CA GLN A 708 8.10 -31.85 -11.38
C GLN A 708 9.06 -33.03 -11.19
N ALA A 709 10.08 -32.91 -10.34
CA ALA A 709 11.05 -33.98 -10.07
C ALA A 709 11.68 -34.63 -11.33
N LYS A 710 11.89 -33.86 -12.41
CA LYS A 710 12.29 -34.43 -13.71
C LYS A 710 13.65 -35.12 -13.66
N THR A 711 14.67 -34.51 -13.06
CA THR A 711 15.99 -35.16 -12.97
C THR A 711 15.97 -36.38 -12.04
N ALA A 712 15.13 -36.37 -11.00
CA ALA A 712 14.93 -37.58 -10.19
C ALA A 712 14.39 -38.73 -11.06
N LYS A 713 13.40 -38.47 -11.94
CA LYS A 713 12.88 -39.45 -12.89
C LYS A 713 13.96 -40.03 -13.80
N GLU A 714 14.79 -39.16 -14.38
CA GLU A 714 15.90 -39.56 -15.26
C GLU A 714 16.89 -40.49 -14.54
N TRP A 715 17.27 -40.15 -13.30
CA TRP A 715 18.22 -40.94 -12.52
C TRP A 715 17.61 -42.22 -11.92
N TYR A 716 16.33 -42.24 -11.53
CA TYR A 716 15.64 -43.48 -11.17
C TYR A 716 15.53 -44.44 -12.35
N LEU A 717 15.35 -43.92 -13.57
CA LEU A 717 15.34 -44.74 -14.77
C LEU A 717 16.71 -45.39 -15.00
N LYS A 718 17.80 -44.62 -14.86
CA LYS A 718 19.17 -45.15 -14.94
C LYS A 718 19.46 -46.18 -13.85
N ALA A 719 19.01 -45.93 -12.62
CA ALA A 719 19.11 -46.91 -11.53
C ALA A 719 18.40 -48.21 -11.88
N ARG A 720 17.18 -48.14 -12.42
CA ARG A 720 16.41 -49.32 -12.83
C ARG A 720 17.08 -50.11 -13.96
N GLU A 721 17.63 -49.41 -14.96
CA GLU A 721 18.32 -50.02 -16.11
C GLU A 721 19.54 -50.84 -15.65
N LEU A 722 20.30 -50.30 -14.70
CA LEU A 722 21.54 -50.91 -14.20
C LEU A 722 21.32 -51.93 -13.07
N ALA A 723 20.16 -51.89 -12.40
CA ALA A 723 19.83 -52.79 -11.31
C ALA A 723 19.85 -54.27 -11.75
N THR A 724 20.36 -55.14 -10.87
CA THR A 724 20.40 -56.59 -11.11
C THR A 724 19.28 -57.33 -10.39
N SER A 725 18.87 -56.86 -9.20
CA SER A 725 17.76 -57.43 -8.41
C SER A 725 16.40 -57.00 -8.94
N LEU A 726 15.47 -57.95 -9.09
CA LEU A 726 14.07 -57.67 -9.44
C LEU A 726 13.36 -56.81 -8.39
N ASP A 727 13.66 -57.02 -7.11
CA ASP A 727 13.07 -56.24 -6.02
C ASP A 727 13.53 -54.77 -6.08
N PHE A 728 14.81 -54.54 -6.38
CA PHE A 728 15.33 -53.19 -6.56
C PHE A 728 14.79 -52.51 -7.83
N LYS A 729 14.59 -53.27 -8.92
CA LYS A 729 13.88 -52.76 -10.11
C LYS A 729 12.43 -52.37 -9.81
N ALA A 730 11.74 -53.14 -8.97
CA ALA A 730 10.39 -52.80 -8.51
C ALA A 730 10.39 -51.48 -7.73
N LYS A 731 11.34 -51.31 -6.80
CA LYS A 731 11.56 -50.07 -6.04
C LYS A 731 11.80 -48.87 -6.96
N CYS A 732 12.72 -48.98 -7.91
CA CYS A 732 12.98 -47.91 -8.87
C CYS A 732 11.74 -47.59 -9.73
N THR A 733 10.99 -48.62 -10.15
CA THR A 733 9.77 -48.42 -10.96
C THR A 733 8.68 -47.71 -10.17
N PHE A 734 8.58 -47.94 -8.86
CA PHE A 734 7.64 -47.21 -8.02
C PHE A 734 8.03 -45.74 -7.87
N MET A 735 9.33 -45.46 -7.66
CA MET A 735 9.79 -44.06 -7.62
C MET A 735 9.59 -43.35 -8.97
N LEU A 736 9.70 -44.08 -10.09
CA LEU A 736 9.32 -43.57 -11.42
C LEU A 736 7.82 -43.26 -11.52
N ALA A 737 6.96 -44.10 -10.93
CA ALA A 737 5.52 -43.82 -10.84
C ALA A 737 5.26 -42.53 -10.06
N LYS A 738 5.92 -42.33 -8.91
CA LYS A 738 5.82 -41.09 -8.13
C LYS A 738 6.21 -39.88 -8.96
N CYS A 739 7.34 -39.95 -9.69
CA CYS A 739 7.78 -38.86 -10.55
C CYS A 739 6.80 -38.60 -11.71
N GLU A 740 6.19 -39.64 -12.28
CA GLU A 740 5.19 -39.46 -13.34
C GLU A 740 3.94 -38.75 -12.83
N GLN A 741 3.50 -39.01 -11.60
CA GLN A 741 2.40 -38.22 -11.01
C GLN A 741 2.73 -36.72 -10.99
N LYS A 742 4.00 -36.34 -10.85
CA LYS A 742 4.43 -34.94 -10.79
C LYS A 742 4.57 -34.28 -12.17
N ASP A 743 4.32 -35.04 -13.25
CA ASP A 743 4.16 -34.48 -14.58
C ASP A 743 2.78 -33.82 -14.77
N PHE A 744 1.84 -34.05 -13.84
CA PHE A 744 0.53 -33.41 -13.88
C PHE A 744 0.63 -31.92 -13.58
N GLU A 745 0.08 -31.09 -14.46
CA GLU A 745 -0.04 -29.65 -14.30
C GLU A 745 -1.51 -29.29 -14.10
N LEU A 746 -1.83 -28.67 -12.95
CA LEU A 746 -3.16 -28.18 -12.66
C LEU A 746 -3.39 -26.86 -13.41
N LYS A 747 -4.45 -26.80 -14.21
CA LYS A 747 -4.88 -25.59 -14.92
C LYS A 747 -5.95 -24.86 -14.11
N ASP A 748 -6.06 -23.55 -14.30
CA ASP A 748 -6.99 -22.71 -13.51
C ASP A 748 -8.46 -23.11 -13.69
N ASP A 749 -8.85 -23.52 -14.90
CA ASP A 749 -10.20 -24.03 -15.22
C ASP A 749 -10.54 -25.34 -14.48
N MET A 750 -9.53 -26.06 -13.96
CA MET A 750 -9.71 -27.32 -13.24
C MET A 750 -9.90 -27.13 -11.74
N ARG A 751 -9.53 -25.98 -11.16
CA ARG A 751 -9.40 -25.78 -9.70
C ARG A 751 -10.70 -26.02 -8.92
N TRP A 752 -11.85 -25.82 -9.55
CA TRP A 752 -13.17 -25.94 -8.92
C TRP A 752 -13.96 -27.19 -9.35
N THR A 753 -13.42 -27.98 -10.28
CA THR A 753 -14.17 -29.05 -10.98
C THR A 753 -14.49 -30.29 -10.13
N TYR A 754 -13.88 -30.44 -8.96
CA TYR A 754 -13.99 -31.67 -8.15
C TYR A 754 -14.33 -31.41 -6.68
N TYR A 755 -14.80 -30.19 -6.36
CA TYR A 755 -15.12 -29.81 -4.97
C TYR A 755 -16.26 -30.66 -4.40
N GLU A 756 -17.20 -31.09 -5.25
CA GLU A 756 -18.35 -31.93 -4.87
C GLU A 756 -18.05 -33.44 -4.93
N ASN A 757 -17.07 -33.87 -5.73
CA ASN A 757 -16.76 -35.28 -5.94
C ASN A 757 -15.25 -35.51 -6.12
N SER A 758 -14.59 -36.07 -5.10
CA SER A 758 -13.15 -36.34 -5.12
C SER A 758 -12.71 -37.34 -6.19
N SER A 759 -13.60 -38.21 -6.66
CA SER A 759 -13.32 -39.13 -7.78
C SER A 759 -13.19 -38.41 -9.13
N GLU A 760 -13.70 -37.18 -9.23
CA GLU A 760 -13.57 -36.34 -10.40
C GLU A 760 -12.27 -35.55 -10.45
N ASN A 761 -11.49 -35.56 -9.36
CA ASN A 761 -10.22 -34.87 -9.27
C ASN A 761 -9.30 -35.25 -10.45
N PRO A 762 -8.89 -34.27 -11.28
CA PRO A 762 -8.08 -34.55 -12.47
C PRO A 762 -6.72 -35.18 -12.17
N PHE A 763 -6.07 -34.79 -11.06
CA PHE A 763 -4.82 -35.40 -10.61
C PHE A 763 -5.01 -36.86 -10.17
N TYR A 764 -6.12 -37.17 -9.50
CA TYR A 764 -6.48 -38.55 -9.14
C TYR A 764 -6.68 -39.41 -10.40
N LYS A 765 -7.49 -38.94 -11.35
CA LYS A 765 -7.72 -39.62 -12.65
C LYS A 765 -6.43 -39.81 -13.43
N PHE A 766 -5.56 -38.81 -13.46
CA PHE A 766 -4.24 -38.90 -14.07
C PHE A 766 -3.38 -39.99 -13.40
N SER A 767 -3.39 -40.04 -12.06
CA SER A 767 -2.64 -41.03 -11.29
C SER A 767 -3.09 -42.48 -11.54
N LEU A 768 -4.37 -42.70 -11.85
CA LEU A 768 -4.89 -44.03 -12.22
C LEU A 768 -4.44 -44.50 -13.62
N HIS A 769 -3.91 -43.62 -14.47
CA HIS A 769 -3.38 -43.99 -15.79
C HIS A 769 -1.84 -44.06 -15.81
N ASN A 770 -1.21 -44.13 -14.64
CA ASN A 770 0.24 -44.16 -14.49
C ASN A 770 0.85 -45.43 -15.12
N LYS A 771 1.73 -45.25 -16.11
CA LYS A 771 2.31 -46.37 -16.88
C LYS A 771 3.27 -47.20 -16.04
N TYR A 772 3.87 -46.61 -15.01
CA TYR A 772 4.78 -47.33 -14.13
C TYR A 772 4.02 -48.19 -13.10
N PHE A 773 2.77 -47.84 -12.76
CA PHE A 773 1.89 -48.75 -12.01
C PHE A 773 1.53 -50.00 -12.82
N HIS A 774 1.23 -49.85 -14.12
CA HIS A 774 1.07 -50.99 -15.03
C HIS A 774 2.32 -51.88 -15.03
N GLN A 775 3.51 -51.29 -15.20
CA GLN A 775 4.78 -52.03 -15.20
C GLN A 775 5.03 -52.72 -13.86
N LEU A 776 4.76 -52.06 -12.72
CA LEU A 776 4.86 -52.65 -11.38
C LEU A 776 4.05 -53.93 -11.27
N LYS A 777 2.76 -53.86 -11.66
CA LYS A 777 1.83 -54.97 -11.58
C LYS A 777 2.24 -56.11 -12.52
N SER A 778 2.57 -55.80 -13.77
CA SER A 778 2.86 -56.84 -14.78
C SER A 778 4.22 -57.51 -14.60
N GLN A 779 5.25 -56.76 -14.16
CA GLN A 779 6.64 -57.25 -14.17
C GLN A 779 7.16 -57.57 -12.77
N TYR A 780 6.58 -56.99 -11.71
CA TYR A 780 7.17 -57.02 -10.37
C TYR A 780 6.19 -57.43 -9.26
N SER A 781 5.00 -57.96 -9.58
CA SER A 781 3.99 -58.33 -8.58
C SER A 781 4.44 -59.37 -7.53
N LYS A 782 5.49 -60.15 -7.83
CA LYS A 782 6.07 -61.16 -6.94
C LYS A 782 7.17 -60.63 -6.01
N THR A 783 7.57 -59.35 -6.12
CA THR A 783 8.64 -58.80 -5.30
C THR A 783 8.12 -58.37 -3.93
N ALA A 784 9.01 -58.37 -2.92
CA ALA A 784 8.64 -57.94 -1.58
C ALA A 784 8.27 -56.45 -1.56
N PHE A 785 9.05 -55.63 -2.27
CA PHE A 785 8.78 -54.21 -2.40
C PHE A 785 7.39 -53.93 -2.99
N TYR A 786 6.95 -54.69 -4.00
CA TYR A 786 5.61 -54.50 -4.58
C TYR A 786 4.51 -54.70 -3.53
N GLN A 787 4.62 -55.73 -2.69
CA GLN A 787 3.63 -56.00 -1.64
C GLN A 787 3.57 -54.84 -0.63
N THR A 788 4.73 -54.29 -0.23
CA THR A 788 4.80 -53.10 0.62
C THR A 788 4.18 -51.89 -0.06
N ALA A 789 4.50 -51.64 -1.33
CA ALA A 789 3.99 -50.50 -2.08
C ALA A 789 2.46 -50.55 -2.26
N VAL A 790 1.87 -51.72 -2.50
CA VAL A 790 0.40 -51.89 -2.59
C VAL A 790 -0.27 -51.61 -1.26
N HIS A 791 0.38 -51.97 -0.15
CA HIS A 791 -0.16 -51.71 1.19
C HIS A 791 -0.11 -50.22 1.56
N GLU A 792 1.01 -49.55 1.25
CA GLU A 792 1.24 -48.16 1.68
C GLU A 792 0.69 -47.10 0.71
N CYS A 793 0.63 -47.38 -0.60
CA CYS A 793 0.21 -46.40 -1.61
C CYS A 793 -1.24 -46.60 -2.07
N THR A 794 -2.12 -45.68 -1.67
CA THR A 794 -3.55 -45.71 -2.04
C THR A 794 -3.77 -45.63 -3.55
N TYR A 795 -3.05 -44.75 -4.27
CA TYR A 795 -3.17 -44.65 -5.73
C TYR A 795 -2.86 -45.97 -6.45
N LEU A 796 -1.82 -46.70 -6.02
CA LEU A 796 -1.47 -47.99 -6.61
C LEU A 796 -2.53 -49.05 -6.28
N ARG A 797 -3.05 -49.05 -5.05
CA ARG A 797 -4.12 -49.98 -4.65
C ARG A 797 -5.40 -49.73 -5.44
N ASP A 798 -5.79 -48.48 -5.60
CA ASP A 798 -6.98 -48.08 -6.36
C ASP A 798 -6.82 -48.40 -7.85
N PHE A 799 -5.64 -48.15 -8.42
CA PHE A 799 -5.28 -48.59 -9.77
C PHE A 799 -5.43 -50.12 -9.97
N ILE A 800 -5.10 -50.91 -8.95
CA ILE A 800 -5.26 -52.37 -9.01
C ILE A 800 -6.74 -52.77 -8.93
N ALA A 801 -7.54 -52.03 -8.16
CA ALA A 801 -8.95 -52.29 -7.88
C ALA A 801 -9.93 -51.78 -8.95
N SER A 802 -9.56 -50.76 -9.73
CA SER A 802 -10.38 -50.06 -10.73
C SER A 802 -10.64 -50.87 -12.02
N LYS A 803 -10.98 -52.14 -11.87
CA LYS A 803 -11.47 -52.99 -12.97
C LYS A 803 -12.91 -52.67 -13.35
#